data_AF-A0A850M2R7-F1
#
_entry.id   AF-A0A850M2R7-F1
#
_cell.length_a   1.000
_cell.length_b   1.000
_cell.length_c   1.000
_cell.angle_alpha   90.00
_cell.angle_beta   90.00
_cell.angle_gamma   90.00
#
_symmetry.space_group_name_H-M   'P 1'
#
loop_
_entity.id
_entity.type
_entity.pdbx_description
1 polymer ?
#
loop_
_entity_poly.entity_id
_entity_poly.type
_entity_poly.pdbx_seq_one_letter_code
_entity_poly.pdbx_strand_id
1 'polypeptide(L)'
;MRRRLNLTLTAEQFKLEFGDIVSTLKEMVQEGIQHGIIDTQNREFYHFTEEENRNLITLLSKEKILIDAFAQEMEIPPNAIKEWLYLLIKSKHIQGTLDAKGNTFIPYQSYLTQVKDSFERSGRLGIKEAANALQLSPKIVKDCIQLLMNSQELNGFYTADGEYFVTIKRFEEDVKDYLMEERIFPLKKLASKLAINIDLVKEYVINLTMTGRINGVITEKNEFISDEMLEQRLVDAIIPYSRISISELAENFSLNEKEMKSFIGRTISKGIIQGSIDSISNEFVKERIAVAPTPAAPKAEDLISVKRDYDYLGGDIHFKIALQNVTQTAVSKLSVLLNVPDQFKIDRNVEKVEILNPNETRGVDFIFTPLACGKGQIFGTVSYTDAFGEPHSITVRPKEVWVKCPLVKSQETTMGEADAWRTELQKSTTTIVATGIDRSEAFRVGCEQIAALDLAEVDRNEETLVGIFSGIAKVTGDRLLVEVSMTADKIVLDVFTTDQKQATGLLAYMRNLIKISLDVSRKLKVKAEKLGVKVLTAFQIAQGLFKLCDHCEIRSPICDFLLQLKEISFKIRKEFPELKFVVEVDSWTDELSKIDENAPIPVSNANTLEYDALEWLKEVESLAENTGKIYLDSFDTPDETRERKIKGGLYGISTDIERKESNYSLRVAHYLLIIYKTSGLCLHFHKFSPGEVDPDLLSGFLQAIQSFGSEFTTSGEAGMKRLSYKDFEISIEEGEYIRVALVGIGKITTSLLDRVKDFVKLFGSQFREELATFRGNIQQFDAAKDIIKNLFGTG
;
A
#
# COMPACT_ATOMS: atom_id res chain seq x y z
N MET A 1 0.03 55.76 15.77
CA MET A 1 0.86 56.77 15.07
C MET A 1 1.74 56.00 14.10
N ARG A 2 1.24 55.72 12.89
CA ARG A 2 1.99 54.95 11.88
C ARG A 2 3.14 55.78 11.34
N ARG A 3 4.32 55.19 11.17
CA ARG A 3 5.47 55.89 10.60
C ARG A 3 5.48 55.62 9.09
N ARG A 4 5.28 56.68 8.30
CA ARG A 4 5.41 56.63 6.84
C ARG A 4 6.85 56.93 6.47
N LEU A 5 7.46 56.04 5.69
CA LEU A 5 8.79 56.24 5.13
C LEU A 5 8.66 56.47 3.63
N ASN A 6 9.21 57.57 3.13
CA ASN A 6 9.26 57.82 1.68
C ASN A 6 10.40 56.99 1.06
N LEU A 7 10.03 56.04 0.22
CA LEU A 7 10.96 55.09 -0.39
C LEU A 7 11.91 55.75 -1.40
N THR A 8 11.50 56.86 -2.02
CA THR A 8 12.35 57.60 -2.96
C THR A 8 13.48 58.32 -2.21
N LEU A 9 13.14 59.02 -1.13
CA LEU A 9 14.15 59.68 -0.28
C LEU A 9 15.08 58.66 0.40
N THR A 10 14.54 57.49 0.75
CA THR A 10 15.33 56.40 1.32
C THR A 10 16.31 55.85 0.28
N ALA A 11 15.86 55.61 -0.96
CA ALA A 11 16.73 55.18 -2.07
C ALA A 11 17.88 56.17 -2.32
N GLU A 12 17.59 57.48 -2.33
CA GLU A 12 18.60 58.53 -2.45
C GLU A 12 19.61 58.54 -1.30
N GLN A 13 19.13 58.38 -0.06
CA GLN A 13 19.97 58.37 1.14
C GLN A 13 20.95 57.18 1.15
N PHE A 14 20.50 56.01 0.72
CA PHE A 14 21.31 54.79 0.68
C PHE A 14 22.05 54.58 -0.65
N LYS A 15 21.86 55.47 -1.63
CA LYS A 15 22.42 55.38 -2.99
C LYS A 15 22.08 54.06 -3.69
N LEU A 16 20.83 53.61 -3.54
CA LEU A 16 20.29 52.40 -4.15
C LEU A 16 19.20 52.77 -5.16
N GLU A 17 18.95 51.90 -6.14
CA GLU A 17 17.81 52.07 -7.05
C GLU A 17 16.50 51.80 -6.29
N PHE A 18 15.40 52.45 -6.71
CA PHE A 18 14.09 52.28 -6.08
C PHE A 18 13.64 50.80 -6.06
N GLY A 19 13.93 50.06 -7.13
CA GLY A 19 13.63 48.62 -7.22
C GLY A 19 14.35 47.79 -6.16
N ASP A 20 15.62 48.11 -5.89
CA ASP A 20 16.45 47.38 -4.93
C ASP A 20 15.99 47.65 -3.48
N ILE A 21 15.55 48.87 -3.18
CA ILE A 21 14.94 49.19 -1.88
C ILE A 21 13.64 48.42 -1.69
N VAL A 22 12.79 48.34 -2.72
CA VAL A 22 11.52 47.61 -2.66
C VAL A 22 11.76 46.10 -2.50
N SER A 23 12.72 45.51 -3.22
CA SER A 23 13.05 44.08 -3.07
C SER A 23 13.61 43.79 -1.69
N THR A 24 14.55 44.62 -1.21
CA THR A 24 15.14 44.48 0.13
C THR A 24 14.07 44.58 1.21
N LEU A 25 13.15 45.55 1.13
CA LEU A 25 12.04 45.65 2.09
C LEU A 25 11.07 44.47 2.00
N LYS A 26 10.81 43.93 0.80
CA LYS A 26 9.99 42.73 0.64
C LYS A 26 10.64 41.52 1.31
N GLU A 27 11.96 41.35 1.19
CA GLU A 27 12.74 40.32 1.88
C GLU A 27 12.69 40.53 3.39
N MET A 28 12.98 41.74 3.88
CA MET A 28 12.93 42.05 5.32
C MET A 28 11.54 41.85 5.93
N VAL A 29 10.46 42.11 5.18
CA VAL A 29 9.08 41.83 5.63
C VAL A 29 8.77 40.34 5.61
N GLN A 30 9.29 39.59 4.63
CA GLN A 30 9.13 38.13 4.56
C GLN A 30 9.88 37.42 5.68
N GLU A 31 11.07 37.89 6.04
CA GLU A 31 11.91 37.37 7.12
C GLU A 31 11.46 37.86 8.51
N GLY A 32 10.44 38.70 8.58
CA GLY A 32 9.94 39.23 9.85
C GLY A 32 10.84 40.29 10.51
N ILE A 33 11.92 40.71 9.85
CA ILE A 33 12.85 41.77 10.31
C ILE A 33 12.16 43.14 10.33
N GLN A 34 11.27 43.40 9.37
CA GLN A 34 10.47 44.62 9.30
C GLN A 34 8.99 44.29 9.29
N HIS A 35 8.20 45.13 9.94
CA HIS A 35 6.74 44.99 9.94
C HIS A 35 6.13 46.20 9.25
N GLY A 36 5.45 45.98 8.14
CA GLY A 36 4.82 47.08 7.42
C GLY A 36 4.30 46.71 6.04
N ILE A 37 3.57 47.65 5.44
CA ILE A 37 3.01 47.53 4.10
C ILE A 37 3.84 48.37 3.14
N ILE A 38 4.26 47.75 2.04
CA ILE A 38 5.01 48.42 0.97
C ILE A 38 4.01 48.87 -0.08
N ASP A 39 3.87 50.18 -0.25
CA ASP A 39 3.06 50.79 -1.31
C ASP A 39 3.98 51.32 -2.41
N THR A 40 4.10 50.52 -3.47
CA THR A 40 4.93 50.84 -4.62
C THR A 40 4.33 51.96 -5.49
N GLN A 41 3.03 52.20 -5.42
CA GLN A 41 2.35 53.23 -6.21
C GLN A 41 2.58 54.62 -5.63
N ASN A 42 2.38 54.77 -4.32
CA ASN A 42 2.65 56.03 -3.62
C ASN A 42 4.11 56.15 -3.16
N ARG A 43 4.92 55.10 -3.37
CA ARG A 43 6.33 55.02 -2.97
C ARG A 43 6.51 55.24 -1.46
N GLU A 44 5.62 54.66 -0.68
CA GLU A 44 5.62 54.75 0.78
C GLU A 44 5.81 53.35 1.40
N PHE A 45 6.48 53.29 2.54
CA PHE A 45 6.45 52.13 3.43
C PHE A 45 5.75 52.51 4.73
N TYR A 46 4.68 51.80 5.03
CA TYR A 46 3.87 51.96 6.22
C TYR A 46 4.39 51.02 7.30
N HIS A 47 5.24 51.52 8.18
CA HIS A 47 5.83 50.72 9.26
C HIS A 47 4.86 50.55 10.43
N PHE A 48 4.78 49.32 10.95
CA PHE A 48 4.05 48.94 12.14
C PHE A 48 5.03 48.64 13.27
N THR A 49 4.69 49.07 14.48
CA THR A 49 5.36 48.59 15.69
C THR A 49 5.12 47.09 15.87
N GLU A 50 5.96 46.41 16.65
CA GLU A 50 5.75 44.98 16.98
C GLU A 50 4.38 44.71 17.63
N GLU A 51 3.88 45.64 18.45
CA GLU A 51 2.56 45.54 19.06
C GLU A 51 1.43 45.68 18.03
N GLU A 52 1.50 46.67 17.14
CA GLU A 52 0.55 46.85 16.04
C GLU A 52 0.56 45.63 15.10
N ASN A 53 1.73 45.09 14.77
CA ASN A 53 1.86 43.90 13.93
C ASN A 53 1.24 42.66 14.59
N ARG A 54 1.50 42.41 15.88
CA ARG A 54 0.87 41.30 16.62
C ARG A 54 -0.65 41.43 16.67
N ASN A 55 -1.18 42.64 16.87
CA ASN A 55 -2.62 42.89 16.88
C ASN A 55 -3.24 42.62 15.49
N LEU A 56 -2.58 43.07 14.43
CA LEU A 56 -3.00 42.83 13.05
C LEU A 56 -2.98 41.34 12.67
N ILE A 57 -1.92 40.61 13.04
CA ILE A 57 -1.85 39.15 12.83
C ILE A 57 -2.95 38.44 13.61
N THR A 58 -3.22 38.88 14.84
CA THR A 58 -4.31 38.30 15.67
C THR A 58 -5.67 38.55 15.03
N LEU A 59 -5.93 39.76 14.53
CA LEU A 59 -7.15 40.09 13.80
C LEU A 59 -7.32 39.22 12.55
N LEU A 60 -6.26 39.14 11.74
CA LEU A 60 -6.21 38.31 10.52
C LEU A 60 -6.41 36.82 10.84
N SER A 61 -5.98 36.32 11.99
CA SER A 61 -6.19 34.92 12.35
C SER A 61 -7.64 34.56 12.69
N LYS A 62 -8.48 35.55 13.04
CA LYS A 62 -9.82 35.34 13.62
C LYS A 62 -10.95 35.80 12.70
N GLU A 63 -10.76 36.90 11.98
CA GLU A 63 -11.85 37.59 11.29
C GLU A 63 -11.69 37.57 9.76
N LYS A 64 -12.83 37.49 9.06
CA LYS A 64 -12.87 37.73 7.61
C LYS A 64 -12.70 39.22 7.37
N ILE A 65 -11.73 39.60 6.54
CA ILE A 65 -11.42 41.01 6.29
C ILE A 65 -11.77 41.39 4.86
N LEU A 66 -12.71 42.32 4.69
CA LEU A 66 -12.97 42.95 3.40
C LEU A 66 -11.85 43.95 3.12
N ILE A 67 -11.07 43.71 2.06
CA ILE A 67 -9.85 44.47 1.78
C ILE A 67 -10.14 45.95 1.56
N ASP A 68 -11.24 46.30 0.88
CA ASP A 68 -11.57 47.71 0.62
C ASP A 68 -11.94 48.47 1.89
N ALA A 69 -12.68 47.83 2.82
CA ALA A 69 -13.01 48.44 4.10
C ALA A 69 -11.76 48.59 4.98
N PHE A 70 -10.93 47.55 5.00
CA PHE A 70 -9.66 47.56 5.73
C PHE A 70 -8.67 48.58 5.14
N ALA A 71 -8.65 48.74 3.82
CA ALA A 71 -7.88 49.76 3.11
C ALA A 71 -8.30 51.18 3.49
N GLN A 72 -9.61 51.43 3.58
CA GLN A 72 -10.14 52.71 4.03
C GLN A 72 -9.78 53.01 5.49
N GLU A 73 -9.95 52.04 6.38
CA GLU A 73 -9.58 52.17 7.79
C GLU A 73 -8.06 52.38 7.98
N MET A 74 -7.26 51.74 7.13
CA MET A 74 -5.82 51.88 7.16
C MET A 74 -5.30 53.11 6.41
N GLU A 75 -6.13 53.80 5.63
CA GLU A 75 -5.71 54.84 4.68
C GLU A 75 -4.57 54.37 3.74
N ILE A 76 -4.60 53.09 3.34
CA ILE A 76 -3.59 52.45 2.48
C ILE A 76 -4.30 51.92 1.23
N PRO A 77 -3.72 52.01 0.02
CA PRO A 77 -4.38 51.50 -1.18
C PRO A 77 -4.70 49.99 -1.08
N PRO A 78 -5.87 49.53 -1.55
CA PRO A 78 -6.27 48.13 -1.53
C PRO A 78 -5.24 47.18 -2.15
N ASN A 79 -4.56 47.61 -3.23
CA ASN A 79 -3.54 46.81 -3.89
C ASN A 79 -2.31 46.54 -3.01
N ALA A 80 -1.87 47.54 -2.23
CA ALA A 80 -0.74 47.39 -1.32
C ALA A 80 -1.08 46.41 -0.18
N ILE A 81 -2.32 46.45 0.32
CA ILE A 81 -2.81 45.47 1.30
C ILE A 81 -2.89 44.06 0.69
N LYS A 82 -3.36 43.90 -0.55
CA LYS A 82 -3.37 42.60 -1.23
C LYS A 82 -1.96 42.04 -1.34
N GLU A 83 -0.99 42.82 -1.82
CA GLU A 83 0.41 42.39 -1.90
C GLU A 83 0.98 42.01 -0.54
N TRP A 84 0.68 42.79 0.50
CA TRP A 84 1.10 42.49 1.87
C TRP A 84 0.50 41.19 2.40
N LEU A 85 -0.80 40.96 2.20
CA LEU A 85 -1.46 39.70 2.59
C LEU A 85 -0.86 38.52 1.83
N TYR A 86 -0.59 38.66 0.52
CA TYR A 86 0.10 37.63 -0.25
C TYR A 86 1.49 37.32 0.30
N LEU A 87 2.25 38.36 0.68
CA LEU A 87 3.57 38.21 1.29
C LEU A 87 3.47 37.43 2.61
N LEU A 88 2.56 37.81 3.51
CA LEU A 88 2.37 37.15 4.81
C LEU A 88 1.84 35.72 4.69
N ILE A 89 0.96 35.43 3.73
CA ILE A 89 0.49 34.06 3.45
C ILE A 89 1.66 33.22 2.92
N LYS A 90 2.45 33.76 1.97
CA LYS A 90 3.60 33.06 1.38
C LYS A 90 4.68 32.77 2.40
N SER A 91 4.96 33.71 3.30
CA SER A 91 5.93 33.56 4.40
C SER A 91 5.34 32.86 5.64
N LYS A 92 4.10 32.32 5.54
CA LYS A 92 3.40 31.60 6.62
C LYS A 92 3.21 32.37 7.94
N HIS A 93 3.37 33.68 7.92
CA HIS A 93 3.14 34.53 9.09
C HIS A 93 1.64 34.61 9.44
N ILE A 94 0.75 34.43 8.45
CA ILE A 94 -0.69 34.28 8.64
C ILE A 94 -1.20 33.06 7.87
N GLN A 95 -2.20 32.38 8.43
CA GLN A 95 -2.87 31.26 7.78
C GLN A 95 -4.24 31.68 7.28
N GLY A 96 -4.39 31.79 5.96
CA GLY A 96 -5.64 32.18 5.31
C GLY A 96 -5.51 32.19 3.81
N THR A 97 -6.57 32.58 3.13
CA THR A 97 -6.60 32.73 1.68
C THR A 97 -7.37 33.97 1.31
N LEU A 98 -7.08 34.52 0.13
CA LEU A 98 -7.98 35.46 -0.52
C LEU A 98 -9.13 34.70 -1.21
N ASP A 99 -10.30 35.31 -1.25
CA ASP A 99 -11.44 34.83 -2.03
C ASP A 99 -11.11 34.79 -3.53
N ALA A 100 -11.96 34.16 -4.34
CA ALA A 100 -11.74 34.02 -5.77
C ALA A 100 -11.60 35.37 -6.54
N LYS A 101 -12.11 36.47 -5.98
CA LYS A 101 -12.02 37.82 -6.56
C LYS A 101 -10.84 38.63 -6.00
N GLY A 102 -10.12 38.09 -5.03
CA GLY A 102 -9.05 38.76 -4.33
C GLY A 102 -9.51 39.95 -3.47
N ASN A 103 -10.77 40.01 -3.04
CA ASN A 103 -11.36 41.17 -2.35
C ASN A 103 -11.56 40.95 -0.86
N THR A 104 -11.64 39.70 -0.43
CA THR A 104 -11.82 39.33 0.97
C THR A 104 -10.71 38.38 1.39
N PHE A 105 -10.08 38.65 2.52
CA PHE A 105 -9.22 37.68 3.19
C PHE A 105 -10.05 36.81 4.13
N ILE A 106 -9.86 35.50 4.03
CA ILE A 106 -10.58 34.49 4.79
C ILE A 106 -9.56 33.69 5.63
N PRO A 107 -9.65 33.74 6.98
CA PRO A 107 -8.76 32.97 7.85
C PRO A 107 -8.96 31.47 7.71
N TYR A 108 -7.88 30.72 7.93
CA TYR A 108 -7.82 29.25 7.82
C TYR A 108 -8.95 28.53 8.55
N GLN A 109 -9.12 28.82 9.84
CA GLN A 109 -10.13 28.17 10.68
C GLN A 109 -11.56 28.44 10.21
N SER A 110 -11.81 29.61 9.62
CA SER A 110 -13.13 30.00 9.16
C SER A 110 -13.56 29.18 7.94
N TYR A 111 -12.71 29.04 6.92
CA TYR A 111 -13.08 28.27 5.74
C TYR A 111 -13.02 26.76 5.98
N LEU A 112 -12.15 26.27 6.85
CA LEU A 112 -12.09 24.84 7.19
C LEU A 112 -13.42 24.36 7.79
N THR A 113 -13.95 25.13 8.75
CA THR A 113 -15.26 24.88 9.36
C THR A 113 -16.39 24.95 8.34
N GLN A 114 -16.39 25.96 7.45
CA GLN A 114 -17.41 26.11 6.40
C GLN A 114 -17.39 24.96 5.37
N VAL A 115 -16.20 24.48 5.01
CA VAL A 115 -16.03 23.31 4.15
C VAL A 115 -16.62 22.09 4.83
N LYS A 116 -16.21 21.80 6.08
CA LYS A 116 -16.74 20.67 6.87
C LYS A 116 -18.27 20.69 6.92
N ASP A 117 -18.86 21.80 7.35
CA ASP A 117 -20.31 21.98 7.47
C ASP A 117 -21.04 21.74 6.15
N SER A 118 -20.47 22.20 5.03
CA SER A 118 -21.08 22.06 3.71
C SER A 118 -21.14 20.59 3.26
N PHE A 119 -20.07 19.82 3.49
CA PHE A 119 -20.05 18.40 3.14
C PHE A 119 -20.85 17.54 4.11
N GLU A 120 -20.87 17.85 5.41
CA GLU A 120 -21.69 17.14 6.40
C GLU A 120 -23.19 17.34 6.17
N ARG A 121 -23.63 18.55 5.80
CA ARG A 121 -25.04 18.86 5.54
C ARG A 121 -25.55 18.26 4.23
N SER A 122 -24.78 18.41 3.15
CA SER A 122 -25.20 17.92 1.83
C SER A 122 -24.99 16.41 1.66
N GLY A 123 -24.01 15.84 2.37
CA GLY A 123 -23.66 14.42 2.28
C GLY A 123 -22.90 14.06 1.00
N ARG A 124 -23.41 14.46 -0.17
CA ARG A 124 -22.73 14.39 -1.46
C ARG A 124 -22.71 15.77 -2.09
N LEU A 125 -21.51 16.31 -2.33
CA LEU A 125 -21.37 17.65 -2.88
C LEU A 125 -20.22 17.71 -3.89
N GLY A 126 -20.44 18.44 -4.99
CA GLY A 126 -19.42 18.66 -6.00
C GLY A 126 -18.36 19.64 -5.50
N ILE A 127 -17.08 19.38 -5.79
CA ILE A 127 -15.99 20.23 -5.32
C ILE A 127 -16.08 21.63 -5.95
N LYS A 128 -16.44 21.71 -7.23
CA LYS A 128 -16.68 23.00 -7.92
C LYS A 128 -17.89 23.74 -7.36
N GLU A 129 -18.94 23.01 -7.00
CA GLU A 129 -20.14 23.57 -6.40
C GLU A 129 -19.84 24.15 -5.01
N ALA A 130 -19.16 23.38 -4.16
CA ALA A 130 -18.67 23.83 -2.86
C ALA A 130 -17.74 25.05 -2.99
N ALA A 131 -16.81 25.02 -3.94
CA ALA A 131 -15.90 26.13 -4.21
C ALA A 131 -16.65 27.41 -4.56
N ASN A 132 -17.66 27.34 -5.44
CA ASN A 132 -18.47 28.49 -5.82
C ASN A 132 -19.32 29.01 -4.64
N ALA A 133 -19.94 28.13 -3.88
CA ALA A 133 -20.77 28.50 -2.73
C ALA A 133 -19.95 29.16 -1.62
N LEU A 134 -18.74 28.67 -1.38
CA LEU A 134 -17.82 29.18 -0.36
C LEU A 134 -16.93 30.32 -0.84
N GLN A 135 -17.00 30.67 -2.13
CA GLN A 135 -16.13 31.66 -2.79
C GLN A 135 -14.63 31.33 -2.69
N LEU A 136 -14.30 30.03 -2.68
CA LEU A 136 -12.95 29.48 -2.61
C LEU A 136 -12.52 28.90 -3.97
N SER A 137 -11.23 28.64 -4.15
CA SER A 137 -10.79 27.86 -5.31
C SER A 137 -11.08 26.36 -5.10
N PRO A 138 -11.36 25.58 -6.16
CA PRO A 138 -11.55 24.13 -6.05
C PRO A 138 -10.35 23.40 -5.43
N LYS A 139 -9.14 23.93 -5.64
CA LYS A 139 -7.91 23.40 -5.04
C LYS A 139 -7.94 23.52 -3.52
N ILE A 140 -8.27 24.70 -3.00
CA ILE A 140 -8.37 24.94 -1.55
C ILE A 140 -9.42 24.03 -0.92
N VAL A 141 -10.57 23.83 -1.57
CA VAL A 141 -11.60 22.90 -1.08
C VAL A 141 -11.07 21.47 -1.01
N LYS A 142 -10.34 20.99 -2.04
CA LYS A 142 -9.70 19.67 -2.00
C LYS A 142 -8.69 19.54 -0.86
N ASP A 143 -7.82 20.53 -0.70
CA ASP A 143 -6.80 20.54 0.36
C ASP A 143 -7.47 20.52 1.75
N CYS A 144 -8.57 21.26 1.93
CA CYS A 144 -9.36 21.25 3.17
C CYS A 144 -9.98 19.89 3.46
N ILE A 145 -10.63 19.26 2.48
CA ILE A 145 -11.23 17.93 2.64
C ILE A 145 -10.14 16.92 3.03
N GLN A 146 -8.98 16.94 2.35
CA GLN A 146 -7.88 16.02 2.66
C GLN A 146 -7.37 16.20 4.10
N LEU A 147 -7.24 17.44 4.56
CA LEU A 147 -6.83 17.74 5.94
C LEU A 147 -7.88 17.25 6.95
N LEU A 148 -9.17 17.51 6.70
CA LEU A 148 -10.27 17.05 7.56
C LEU A 148 -10.40 15.53 7.61
N MET A 149 -10.08 14.84 6.51
CA MET A 149 -10.00 13.38 6.48
C MET A 149 -8.83 12.86 7.31
N ASN A 150 -7.66 13.49 7.20
CA ASN A 150 -6.47 13.10 7.96
C ASN A 150 -6.67 13.32 9.47
N SER A 151 -7.42 14.35 9.87
CA SER A 151 -7.80 14.60 11.27
C SER A 151 -9.03 13.81 11.74
N GLN A 152 -9.62 12.97 10.89
CA GLN A 152 -10.87 12.20 11.14
C GLN A 152 -12.10 13.06 11.45
N GLU A 153 -12.04 14.35 11.18
CA GLU A 153 -13.15 15.27 11.36
C GLU A 153 -14.19 15.20 10.25
N LEU A 154 -13.80 14.75 9.06
CA LEU A 154 -14.70 14.51 7.94
C LEU A 154 -14.44 13.12 7.38
N ASN A 155 -15.43 12.24 7.48
CA ASN A 155 -15.31 10.87 7.02
C ASN A 155 -16.10 10.66 5.72
N GLY A 156 -15.40 10.23 4.68
CA GLY A 156 -15.96 10.04 3.35
C GLY A 156 -14.90 9.65 2.34
N PHE A 157 -15.27 9.66 1.07
CA PHE A 157 -14.37 9.38 -0.03
C PHE A 157 -14.76 10.17 -1.27
N TYR A 158 -13.81 10.29 -2.19
CA TYR A 158 -14.06 10.89 -3.50
C TYR A 158 -14.74 9.88 -4.44
N THR A 159 -15.55 10.40 -5.35
CA THR A 159 -16.02 9.64 -6.51
C THR A 159 -14.84 9.25 -7.42
N ALA A 160 -15.05 8.28 -8.30
CA ALA A 160 -13.99 7.74 -9.16
C ALA A 160 -13.35 8.79 -10.08
N ASP A 161 -14.08 9.84 -10.43
CA ASP A 161 -13.61 11.00 -11.21
C ASP A 161 -12.94 12.10 -10.35
N GLY A 162 -13.03 12.02 -9.02
CA GLY A 162 -12.49 13.01 -8.10
C GLY A 162 -13.20 14.37 -8.14
N GLU A 163 -14.41 14.44 -8.69
CA GLU A 163 -15.20 15.68 -8.80
C GLU A 163 -16.20 15.88 -7.64
N TYR A 164 -16.63 14.79 -7.00
CA TYR A 164 -17.53 14.81 -5.85
C TYR A 164 -16.88 14.17 -4.64
N PHE A 165 -17.30 14.64 -3.46
CA PHE A 165 -17.01 13.99 -2.19
C PHE A 165 -18.32 13.46 -1.60
N VAL A 166 -18.28 12.22 -1.10
CA VAL A 166 -19.43 11.54 -0.50
C VAL A 166 -19.06 11.18 0.93
N THR A 167 -19.83 11.67 1.90
CA THR A 167 -19.65 11.30 3.31
C THR A 167 -20.10 9.86 3.54
N ILE A 168 -19.50 9.19 4.53
CA ILE A 168 -19.88 7.81 4.89
C ILE A 168 -21.37 7.72 5.24
N LYS A 169 -21.89 8.72 5.98
CA LYS A 169 -23.30 8.77 6.37
C LYS A 169 -24.21 8.78 5.15
N ARG A 170 -23.89 9.60 4.14
CA ARG A 170 -24.67 9.66 2.91
C ARG A 170 -24.55 8.37 2.09
N PHE A 171 -23.36 7.80 2.02
CA PHE A 171 -23.15 6.51 1.37
C PHE A 171 -24.00 5.40 2.00
N GLU A 172 -24.09 5.35 3.33
CA GLU A 172 -24.95 4.40 4.04
C GLU A 172 -26.43 4.55 3.67
N GLU A 173 -26.92 5.79 3.59
CA GLU A 173 -28.29 6.10 3.13
C GLU A 173 -28.50 5.65 1.68
N ASP A 174 -27.56 5.98 0.78
CA ASP A 174 -27.64 5.59 -0.63
C ASP A 174 -27.65 4.05 -0.80
N VAL A 175 -26.91 3.32 0.03
CA VAL A 175 -26.93 1.84 0.05
C VAL A 175 -28.27 1.31 0.56
N LYS A 176 -28.84 1.91 1.62
CA LYS A 176 -30.15 1.54 2.15
C LYS A 176 -31.27 1.79 1.15
N ASP A 177 -31.24 2.92 0.45
CA ASP A 177 -32.18 3.23 -0.62
C ASP A 177 -32.06 2.21 -1.76
N TYR A 178 -30.82 1.85 -2.14
CA TYR A 178 -30.60 0.85 -3.16
C TYR A 178 -31.09 -0.56 -2.75
N LEU A 179 -30.99 -0.92 -1.47
CA LEU A 179 -31.54 -2.16 -0.92
C LEU A 179 -33.07 -2.19 -0.92
N MET A 180 -33.71 -1.03 -0.83
CA MET A 180 -35.17 -0.92 -0.94
C MET A 180 -35.63 -1.13 -2.39
N GLU A 181 -34.84 -0.69 -3.37
CA GLU A 181 -35.12 -0.89 -4.81
C GLU A 181 -34.77 -2.30 -5.30
N GLU A 182 -33.57 -2.79 -4.97
CA GLU A 182 -33.05 -4.08 -5.40
C GLU A 182 -32.63 -4.92 -4.20
N ARG A 183 -33.37 -6.01 -3.96
CA ARG A 183 -33.07 -6.97 -2.87
C ARG A 183 -31.81 -7.80 -3.13
N ILE A 184 -31.39 -7.91 -4.39
CA ILE A 184 -30.17 -8.59 -4.84
C ILE A 184 -29.50 -7.72 -5.89
N PHE A 185 -28.21 -7.42 -5.72
CA PHE A 185 -27.46 -6.69 -6.73
C PHE A 185 -25.95 -6.99 -6.69
N PRO A 186 -25.27 -6.99 -7.84
CA PRO A 186 -23.82 -6.96 -7.89
C PRO A 186 -23.26 -5.66 -7.31
N LEU A 187 -22.23 -5.73 -6.47
CA LEU A 187 -21.57 -4.53 -5.93
C LEU A 187 -21.01 -3.61 -7.02
N LYS A 188 -20.66 -4.18 -8.18
CA LYS A 188 -20.24 -3.42 -9.37
C LYS A 188 -21.34 -2.50 -9.91
N LYS A 189 -22.60 -2.92 -9.83
CA LYS A 189 -23.76 -2.14 -10.28
C LYS A 189 -24.00 -0.96 -9.34
N LEU A 190 -23.94 -1.20 -8.03
CA LEU A 190 -23.97 -0.16 -7.00
C LEU A 190 -22.83 0.86 -7.19
N ALA A 191 -21.61 0.38 -7.39
CA ALA A 191 -20.43 1.22 -7.65
C ALA A 191 -20.61 2.13 -8.87
N SER A 192 -21.20 1.60 -9.94
CA SER A 192 -21.50 2.37 -11.16
C SER A 192 -22.63 3.39 -10.93
N LYS A 193 -23.70 3.03 -10.21
CA LYS A 193 -24.81 3.94 -9.87
C LYS A 193 -24.32 5.13 -9.02
N LEU A 194 -23.43 4.87 -8.06
CA LEU A 194 -22.92 5.89 -7.16
C LEU A 194 -21.67 6.62 -7.69
N ALA A 195 -21.08 6.14 -8.80
CA ALA A 195 -19.79 6.61 -9.34
C ALA A 195 -18.64 6.52 -8.31
N ILE A 196 -18.60 5.44 -7.53
CA ILE A 196 -17.57 5.18 -6.51
C ILE A 196 -16.71 4.00 -6.96
N ASN A 197 -15.44 3.97 -6.56
CA ASN A 197 -14.57 2.83 -6.81
C ASN A 197 -15.16 1.54 -6.18
N ILE A 198 -15.17 0.44 -6.91
CA ILE A 198 -15.73 -0.85 -6.48
C ILE A 198 -15.08 -1.40 -5.21
N ASP A 199 -13.77 -1.19 -5.02
CA ASP A 199 -13.04 -1.68 -3.85
C ASP A 199 -13.50 -0.95 -2.59
N LEU A 200 -13.71 0.37 -2.67
CA LEU A 200 -14.27 1.18 -1.59
C LEU A 200 -15.72 0.75 -1.30
N VAL A 201 -16.55 0.57 -2.33
CA VAL A 201 -17.93 0.08 -2.14
C VAL A 201 -17.91 -1.27 -1.42
N LYS A 202 -17.04 -2.20 -1.83
CA LYS A 202 -16.92 -3.50 -1.20
C LYS A 202 -16.51 -3.39 0.26
N GLU A 203 -15.45 -2.64 0.56
CA GLU A 203 -14.96 -2.43 1.92
C GLU A 203 -16.05 -1.84 2.84
N TYR A 204 -16.71 -0.78 2.40
CA TYR A 204 -17.73 -0.10 3.21
C TYR A 204 -19.01 -0.92 3.34
N VAL A 205 -19.47 -1.63 2.30
CA VAL A 205 -20.65 -2.50 2.42
C VAL A 205 -20.35 -3.70 3.33
N ILE A 206 -19.14 -4.26 3.30
CA ILE A 206 -18.70 -5.28 4.29
C ILE A 206 -18.78 -4.69 5.70
N ASN A 207 -18.24 -3.50 5.92
CA ASN A 207 -18.26 -2.84 7.23
C ASN A 207 -19.70 -2.57 7.72
N LEU A 208 -20.56 -2.05 6.85
CA LEU A 208 -21.98 -1.82 7.18
C LEU A 208 -22.70 -3.13 7.55
N THR A 209 -22.33 -4.24 6.90
CA THR A 209 -22.89 -5.57 7.20
C THR A 209 -22.37 -6.09 8.55
N MET A 210 -21.06 -5.99 8.80
CA MET A 210 -20.42 -6.43 10.04
C MET A 210 -20.88 -5.63 11.27
N THR A 211 -21.15 -4.34 11.09
CA THR A 211 -21.67 -3.46 12.15
C THR A 211 -23.18 -3.57 12.34
N GLY A 212 -23.87 -4.38 11.52
CA GLY A 212 -25.33 -4.58 11.59
C GLY A 212 -26.13 -3.36 11.14
N ARG A 213 -25.53 -2.42 10.40
CA ARG A 213 -26.22 -1.25 9.84
C ARG A 213 -27.05 -1.56 8.60
N ILE A 214 -26.67 -2.62 7.89
CA ILE A 214 -27.46 -3.24 6.81
C ILE A 214 -27.54 -4.76 7.03
N ASN A 215 -28.67 -5.36 6.67
CA ASN A 215 -28.92 -6.78 6.86
C ASN A 215 -28.84 -7.52 5.53
N GLY A 216 -27.81 -8.35 5.37
CA GLY A 216 -27.60 -9.18 4.21
C GLY A 216 -26.25 -9.84 4.23
N VAL A 217 -25.89 -10.49 3.14
CA VAL A 217 -24.61 -11.17 2.98
C VAL A 217 -24.02 -10.84 1.61
N ILE A 218 -22.71 -10.71 1.56
CA ILE A 218 -21.97 -10.56 0.30
C ILE A 218 -21.48 -11.95 -0.11
N THR A 219 -21.85 -12.39 -1.30
CA THR A 219 -21.43 -13.67 -1.86
C THR A 219 -19.99 -13.63 -2.35
N GLU A 220 -19.40 -14.80 -2.58
CA GLU A 220 -18.06 -14.92 -3.20
C GLU A 220 -17.99 -14.25 -4.59
N LYS A 221 -19.13 -14.08 -5.25
CA LYS A 221 -19.27 -13.40 -6.55
C LYS A 221 -19.34 -11.87 -6.46
N ASN A 222 -19.13 -11.29 -5.26
CA ASN A 222 -19.30 -9.86 -4.97
C ASN A 222 -20.72 -9.35 -5.27
N GLU A 223 -21.72 -10.16 -4.95
CA GLU A 223 -23.13 -9.75 -4.98
C GLU A 223 -23.64 -9.60 -3.55
N PHE A 224 -24.39 -8.53 -3.29
CA PHE A 224 -25.09 -8.38 -2.04
C PHE A 224 -26.49 -9.00 -2.16
N ILE A 225 -26.86 -9.82 -1.19
CA ILE A 225 -28.19 -10.41 -1.05
C ILE A 225 -28.76 -9.98 0.30
N SER A 226 -29.93 -9.35 0.31
CA SER A 226 -30.59 -8.98 1.57
C SER A 226 -31.00 -10.22 2.37
N ASP A 227 -31.00 -10.11 3.71
CA ASP A 227 -31.42 -11.21 4.59
C ASP A 227 -32.82 -11.72 4.24
N GLU A 228 -33.77 -10.83 3.94
CA GLU A 228 -35.15 -11.18 3.57
C GLU A 228 -35.22 -12.10 2.32
N MET A 229 -34.41 -11.81 1.30
CA MET A 229 -34.39 -12.60 0.07
C MET A 229 -33.60 -13.91 0.25
N LEU A 230 -32.56 -13.88 1.07
CA LEU A 230 -31.81 -15.05 1.50
C LEU A 230 -32.71 -16.01 2.30
N GLU A 231 -33.57 -15.47 3.17
CA GLU A 231 -34.56 -16.23 3.95
C GLU A 231 -35.57 -16.90 3.02
N GLN A 232 -36.11 -16.17 2.03
CA GLN A 232 -37.03 -16.72 1.04
C GLN A 232 -36.38 -17.85 0.20
N ARG A 233 -35.18 -17.61 -0.34
CA ARG A 233 -34.44 -18.64 -1.09
C ARG A 233 -34.13 -19.87 -0.25
N LEU A 234 -33.78 -19.67 1.02
CA LEU A 234 -33.52 -20.77 1.95
C LEU A 234 -34.77 -21.60 2.18
N VAL A 235 -35.92 -20.96 2.42
CA VAL A 235 -37.22 -21.65 2.55
C VAL A 235 -37.51 -22.50 1.31
N ASP A 236 -37.39 -21.93 0.11
CA ASP A 236 -37.63 -22.65 -1.14
C ASP A 236 -36.65 -23.82 -1.34
N ALA A 237 -35.38 -23.64 -0.96
CA ALA A 237 -34.35 -24.65 -1.09
C ALA A 237 -34.54 -25.81 -0.10
N ILE A 238 -35.07 -25.58 1.10
CA ILE A 238 -35.27 -26.62 2.13
C ILE A 238 -36.65 -27.29 2.05
N ILE A 239 -37.64 -26.68 1.41
CA ILE A 239 -39.00 -27.25 1.26
C ILE A 239 -39.00 -28.70 0.73
N PRO A 240 -38.23 -29.05 -0.32
CA PRO A 240 -38.26 -30.39 -0.92
C PRO A 240 -37.60 -31.47 -0.06
N TYR A 241 -36.76 -31.07 0.91
CA TYR A 241 -35.85 -31.98 1.58
C TYR A 241 -36.17 -32.11 3.07
N SER A 242 -36.09 -33.34 3.58
CA SER A 242 -36.17 -33.60 5.03
C SER A 242 -34.84 -33.31 5.73
N ARG A 243 -33.74 -33.49 4.99
CA ARG A 243 -32.36 -33.24 5.37
C ARG A 243 -31.61 -32.69 4.17
N ILE A 244 -30.75 -31.70 4.37
CA ILE A 244 -29.90 -31.15 3.31
C ILE A 244 -28.53 -30.81 3.89
N SER A 245 -27.47 -31.07 3.13
CA SER A 245 -26.10 -30.75 3.54
C SER A 245 -25.90 -29.24 3.62
N ILE A 246 -25.24 -28.78 4.68
CA ILE A 246 -24.85 -27.37 4.81
C ILE A 246 -23.86 -26.98 3.70
N SER A 247 -23.00 -27.90 3.25
CA SER A 247 -22.06 -27.67 2.16
C SER A 247 -22.79 -27.47 0.83
N GLU A 248 -23.84 -28.25 0.58
CA GLU A 248 -24.68 -28.12 -0.63
C GLU A 248 -25.48 -26.81 -0.62
N LEU A 249 -26.00 -26.41 0.56
CA LEU A 249 -26.60 -25.10 0.74
C LEU A 249 -25.57 -23.97 0.55
N ALA A 250 -24.37 -24.10 1.09
CA ALA A 250 -23.31 -23.10 0.93
C ALA A 250 -22.96 -22.88 -0.55
N GLU A 251 -22.75 -23.95 -1.32
CA GLU A 251 -22.49 -23.87 -2.77
C GLU A 251 -23.66 -23.24 -3.53
N ASN A 252 -24.90 -23.68 -3.29
CA ASN A 252 -26.09 -23.16 -3.97
C ASN A 252 -26.30 -21.65 -3.74
N PHE A 253 -25.85 -21.14 -2.61
CA PHE A 253 -25.99 -19.73 -2.24
C PHE A 253 -24.70 -18.92 -2.47
N SER A 254 -23.61 -19.57 -2.93
CA SER A 254 -22.29 -18.96 -3.09
C SER A 254 -21.78 -18.28 -1.81
N LEU A 255 -22.00 -18.94 -0.67
CA LEU A 255 -21.56 -18.54 0.66
C LEU A 255 -20.58 -19.59 1.21
N ASN A 256 -19.74 -19.22 2.18
CA ASN A 256 -18.95 -20.24 2.88
C ASN A 256 -19.81 -20.98 3.94
N GLU A 257 -19.40 -22.19 4.32
CA GLU A 257 -20.17 -23.00 5.28
C GLU A 257 -20.40 -22.31 6.62
N LYS A 258 -19.44 -21.50 7.09
CA LYS A 258 -19.54 -20.80 8.37
C LYS A 258 -20.63 -19.72 8.32
N GLU A 259 -20.66 -18.96 7.23
CA GLU A 259 -21.71 -17.97 6.95
C GLU A 259 -23.07 -18.63 6.80
N MET A 260 -23.14 -19.74 6.05
CA MET A 260 -24.39 -20.48 5.87
C MET A 260 -24.92 -21.04 7.20
N LYS A 261 -24.06 -21.61 8.07
CA LYS A 261 -24.46 -22.05 9.42
C LYS A 261 -24.98 -20.91 10.27
N SER A 262 -24.25 -19.79 10.29
CA SER A 262 -24.64 -18.60 11.05
C SER A 262 -25.99 -18.06 10.55
N PHE A 263 -26.19 -18.04 9.24
CA PHE A 263 -27.44 -17.62 8.62
C PHE A 263 -28.59 -18.55 9.00
N ILE A 264 -28.46 -19.87 8.82
CA ILE A 264 -29.48 -20.86 9.19
C ILE A 264 -29.80 -20.77 10.70
N GLY A 265 -28.79 -20.64 11.56
CA GLY A 265 -28.99 -20.48 13.01
C GLY A 265 -29.81 -19.23 13.36
N ARG A 266 -29.53 -18.09 12.71
CA ARG A 266 -30.34 -16.87 12.87
C ARG A 266 -31.77 -17.08 12.38
N THR A 267 -31.97 -17.72 11.23
CA THR A 267 -33.29 -17.97 10.64
C THR A 267 -34.15 -18.93 11.49
N ILE A 268 -33.53 -19.94 12.12
CA ILE A 268 -34.18 -20.81 13.12
C ILE A 268 -34.56 -19.99 14.36
N SER A 269 -33.64 -19.16 14.89
CA SER A 269 -33.91 -18.34 16.08
C SER A 269 -35.03 -17.31 15.89
N LYS A 270 -35.21 -16.82 14.65
CA LYS A 270 -36.32 -15.95 14.24
C LYS A 270 -37.65 -16.71 14.05
N GLY A 271 -37.62 -18.05 14.03
CA GLY A 271 -38.80 -18.89 13.81
C GLY A 271 -39.27 -18.98 12.36
N ILE A 272 -38.46 -18.54 11.38
CA ILE A 272 -38.82 -18.55 9.96
C ILE A 272 -38.76 -19.97 9.39
N ILE A 273 -37.81 -20.78 9.87
CA ILE A 273 -37.67 -22.19 9.51
C ILE A 273 -37.66 -23.05 10.77
N GLN A 274 -38.32 -24.21 10.71
CA GLN A 274 -38.35 -25.19 11.81
C GLN A 274 -37.41 -26.34 11.51
N GLY A 275 -36.36 -26.45 12.32
CA GLY A 275 -35.35 -27.48 12.19
C GLY A 275 -34.14 -27.22 13.08
N SER A 276 -33.17 -28.11 13.01
CA SER A 276 -31.89 -27.98 13.72
C SER A 276 -30.73 -28.32 12.81
N ILE A 277 -29.55 -27.76 13.10
CA ILE A 277 -28.31 -28.15 12.44
C ILE A 277 -27.73 -29.32 13.23
N ASP A 278 -27.60 -30.48 12.59
CA ASP A 278 -26.89 -31.61 13.17
C ASP A 278 -25.38 -31.33 13.10
N SER A 279 -24.77 -31.19 14.27
CA SER A 279 -23.35 -30.86 14.40
C SER A 279 -22.43 -32.01 14.03
N ILE A 280 -22.94 -33.25 13.96
CA ILE A 280 -22.17 -34.45 13.60
C ILE A 280 -22.21 -34.68 12.09
N SER A 281 -23.40 -34.62 11.47
CA SER A 281 -23.54 -34.86 10.02
C SER A 281 -23.35 -33.61 9.16
N ASN A 282 -23.28 -32.42 9.77
CA ASN A 282 -23.20 -31.14 9.05
C ASN A 282 -24.40 -30.90 8.12
N GLU A 283 -25.59 -31.32 8.54
CA GLU A 283 -26.83 -31.21 7.77
C GLU A 283 -27.86 -30.34 8.52
N PHE A 284 -28.69 -29.61 7.77
CA PHE A 284 -29.93 -29.07 8.29
C PHE A 284 -31.00 -30.16 8.30
N VAL A 285 -31.66 -30.37 9.44
CA VAL A 285 -32.73 -31.36 9.63
C VAL A 285 -34.04 -30.64 9.94
N LYS A 286 -35.03 -30.79 9.06
CA LYS A 286 -36.37 -30.18 9.21
C LYS A 286 -37.19 -30.94 10.27
N GLU A 287 -37.79 -30.21 11.21
CA GLU A 287 -38.73 -30.80 12.18
C GLU A 287 -40.07 -31.12 11.49
N ARG A 288 -40.55 -32.36 11.63
CA ARG A 288 -41.81 -32.79 10.98
C ARG A 288 -43.01 -32.24 11.76
N ILE A 289 -43.80 -31.37 11.13
CA ILE A 289 -45.25 -31.29 11.41
C ILE A 289 -45.95 -32.31 10.50
N ALA A 290 -46.72 -33.21 11.09
CA ALA A 290 -47.53 -34.18 10.38
C ALA A 290 -48.64 -33.47 9.59
N VAL A 291 -48.50 -33.40 8.27
CA VAL A 291 -49.60 -33.08 7.35
C VAL A 291 -49.60 -34.10 6.22
N ALA A 292 -50.78 -34.64 5.96
CA ALA A 292 -51.07 -35.67 4.96
C ALA A 292 -50.74 -35.21 3.52
N PRO A 293 -50.44 -36.15 2.60
CA PRO A 293 -50.06 -35.82 1.23
C PRO A 293 -51.29 -35.43 0.39
N THR A 294 -51.19 -34.29 -0.30
CA THR A 294 -52.14 -33.86 -1.35
C THR A 294 -51.56 -34.19 -2.74
N PRO A 295 -52.37 -34.55 -3.75
CA PRO A 295 -51.91 -35.26 -4.95
C PRO A 295 -51.14 -34.38 -5.94
N ALA A 296 -50.28 -35.04 -6.72
CA ALA A 296 -49.53 -34.46 -7.83
C ALA A 296 -50.45 -33.78 -8.87
N ALA A 297 -50.09 -32.55 -9.23
CA ALA A 297 -50.69 -31.82 -10.35
C ALA A 297 -50.39 -32.51 -11.70
N PRO A 298 -51.29 -32.40 -12.70
CA PRO A 298 -51.15 -33.10 -13.97
C PRO A 298 -50.07 -32.48 -14.86
N LYS A 299 -49.35 -33.34 -15.60
CA LYS A 299 -48.38 -32.94 -16.63
C LYS A 299 -49.09 -32.19 -17.76
N ALA A 300 -48.66 -30.95 -18.03
CA ALA A 300 -48.96 -30.25 -19.27
C ALA A 300 -48.21 -30.92 -20.44
N GLU A 301 -48.87 -31.07 -21.58
CA GLU A 301 -48.26 -31.59 -22.81
C GLU A 301 -47.35 -30.52 -23.43
N ASP A 302 -46.07 -30.85 -23.67
CA ASP A 302 -45.07 -29.91 -24.18
C ASP A 302 -45.39 -29.46 -25.62
N LEU A 303 -45.65 -28.16 -25.84
CA LEU A 303 -45.99 -27.57 -27.15
C LEU A 303 -44.78 -27.42 -28.11
N ILE A 304 -43.56 -27.54 -27.60
CA ILE A 304 -42.31 -27.48 -28.40
C ILE A 304 -41.43 -28.68 -28.03
N SER A 305 -40.90 -29.36 -29.04
CA SER A 305 -39.92 -30.43 -28.86
C SER A 305 -38.50 -29.86 -28.86
N VAL A 306 -37.71 -30.19 -27.83
CA VAL A 306 -36.32 -29.73 -27.66
C VAL A 306 -35.34 -30.92 -27.75
N LYS A 307 -34.48 -30.91 -28.77
CA LYS A 307 -33.37 -31.87 -28.95
C LYS A 307 -32.03 -31.18 -28.77
N ARG A 308 -30.99 -31.91 -28.36
CA ARG A 308 -29.67 -31.35 -28.06
C ARG A 308 -28.54 -32.35 -28.27
N ASP A 309 -27.44 -31.87 -28.86
CA ASP A 309 -26.22 -32.66 -29.04
C ASP A 309 -24.97 -31.76 -29.06
N TYR A 310 -23.79 -32.38 -29.07
CA TYR A 310 -22.52 -31.64 -29.13
C TYR A 310 -21.44 -32.37 -29.91
N ASP A 311 -20.48 -31.60 -30.41
CA ASP A 311 -19.23 -32.03 -31.03
C ASP A 311 -18.04 -31.18 -30.53
N TYR A 312 -16.84 -31.50 -31.01
CA TYR A 312 -15.58 -30.85 -30.58
C TYR A 312 -14.97 -30.12 -31.78
N LEU A 313 -14.59 -28.87 -31.58
CA LEU A 313 -14.06 -27.99 -32.61
C LEU A 313 -12.87 -27.20 -32.05
N GLY A 314 -11.65 -27.56 -32.47
CA GLY A 314 -10.45 -26.73 -32.25
C GLY A 314 -10.11 -26.46 -30.78
N GLY A 315 -10.36 -27.41 -29.87
CA GLY A 315 -10.13 -27.20 -28.43
C GLY A 315 -11.33 -26.64 -27.66
N ASP A 316 -12.43 -26.34 -28.35
CA ASP A 316 -13.70 -25.94 -27.77
C ASP A 316 -14.79 -27.00 -28.02
N ILE A 317 -15.89 -26.91 -27.28
CA ILE A 317 -17.07 -27.74 -27.45
C ILE A 317 -18.13 -26.93 -28.16
N HIS A 318 -18.69 -27.48 -29.22
CA HIS A 318 -19.79 -26.87 -29.94
C HIS A 318 -21.08 -27.64 -29.61
N PHE A 319 -22.04 -26.94 -29.04
CA PHE A 319 -23.25 -27.50 -28.45
C PHE A 319 -24.48 -26.92 -29.13
N LYS A 320 -25.29 -27.79 -29.71
CA LYS A 320 -26.42 -27.42 -30.55
C LYS A 320 -27.74 -27.83 -29.89
N ILE A 321 -28.68 -26.88 -29.81
CA ILE A 321 -30.06 -27.13 -29.39
C ILE A 321 -30.97 -26.94 -30.59
N ALA A 322 -31.74 -27.97 -30.94
CA ALA A 322 -32.76 -27.93 -31.97
C ALA A 322 -34.15 -27.80 -31.34
N LEU A 323 -34.84 -26.70 -31.66
CA LEU A 323 -36.20 -26.40 -31.26
C LEU A 323 -37.14 -26.77 -32.41
N GLN A 324 -38.18 -27.55 -32.14
CA GLN A 324 -39.20 -27.93 -33.12
C GLN A 324 -40.59 -27.55 -32.60
N ASN A 325 -41.31 -26.71 -33.33
CA ASN A 325 -42.70 -26.39 -33.02
C ASN A 325 -43.60 -27.55 -33.46
N VAL A 326 -44.25 -28.24 -32.52
CA VAL A 326 -45.15 -29.38 -32.83
C VAL A 326 -46.63 -28.95 -32.88
N THR A 327 -46.92 -27.67 -32.70
CA THR A 327 -48.27 -27.12 -32.76
C THR A 327 -48.68 -26.72 -34.17
N GLN A 328 -49.96 -26.45 -34.36
CA GLN A 328 -50.54 -25.94 -35.61
C GLN A 328 -50.49 -24.40 -35.70
N THR A 329 -49.92 -23.71 -34.71
CA THR A 329 -49.84 -22.24 -34.64
C THR A 329 -48.38 -21.77 -34.50
N ALA A 330 -48.08 -20.54 -34.90
CA ALA A 330 -46.72 -20.00 -34.78
C ALA A 330 -46.42 -19.63 -33.32
N VAL A 331 -45.20 -19.92 -32.88
CA VAL A 331 -44.67 -19.50 -31.56
C VAL A 331 -43.62 -18.41 -31.78
N SER A 332 -43.55 -17.45 -30.87
CA SER A 332 -42.70 -16.27 -31.01
C SER A 332 -41.88 -15.98 -29.75
N LYS A 333 -40.88 -15.10 -29.87
CA LYS A 333 -40.00 -14.66 -28.76
C LYS A 333 -39.31 -15.82 -28.04
N LEU A 334 -38.81 -16.79 -28.79
CA LEU A 334 -38.12 -17.93 -28.21
C LEU A 334 -36.74 -17.47 -27.69
N SER A 335 -36.41 -17.85 -26.46
CA SER A 335 -35.13 -17.58 -25.83
C SER A 335 -34.61 -18.85 -25.18
N VAL A 336 -33.42 -19.28 -25.55
CA VAL A 336 -32.73 -20.44 -24.98
C VAL A 336 -31.66 -19.93 -24.03
N LEU A 337 -31.85 -20.15 -22.72
CA LEU A 337 -30.88 -19.85 -21.68
C LEU A 337 -30.21 -21.15 -21.24
N LEU A 338 -28.90 -21.24 -21.37
CA LEU A 338 -28.11 -22.37 -20.88
C LEU A 338 -27.50 -22.11 -19.50
N ASN A 339 -27.58 -23.11 -18.65
CA ASN A 339 -26.80 -23.23 -17.42
C ASN A 339 -25.62 -24.16 -17.70
N VAL A 340 -24.43 -23.57 -17.68
CA VAL A 340 -23.17 -24.26 -17.97
C VAL A 340 -22.33 -24.30 -16.69
N PRO A 341 -21.78 -25.45 -16.28
CA PRO A 341 -20.92 -25.54 -15.10
C PRO A 341 -19.61 -24.77 -15.27
N ASP A 342 -19.02 -24.32 -14.16
CA ASP A 342 -17.81 -23.47 -14.12
C ASP A 342 -16.56 -24.10 -14.77
N GLN A 343 -16.58 -25.41 -15.02
CA GLN A 343 -15.55 -26.10 -15.77
C GLN A 343 -15.49 -25.71 -17.26
N PHE A 344 -16.49 -24.97 -17.77
CA PHE A 344 -16.52 -24.42 -19.12
C PHE A 344 -16.74 -22.91 -19.09
N LYS A 345 -16.01 -22.20 -19.96
CA LYS A 345 -16.23 -20.78 -20.22
C LYS A 345 -17.13 -20.62 -21.45
N ILE A 346 -18.10 -19.72 -21.39
CA ILE A 346 -19.03 -19.41 -22.49
C ILE A 346 -19.13 -17.90 -22.66
N ASP A 347 -19.10 -17.41 -23.90
CA ASP A 347 -19.20 -15.97 -24.19
C ASP A 347 -20.65 -15.46 -24.15
N ARG A 348 -21.61 -16.31 -24.55
CA ARG A 348 -23.05 -16.01 -24.54
C ARG A 348 -23.83 -17.25 -24.12
N ASN A 349 -24.57 -17.14 -23.02
CA ASN A 349 -25.42 -18.22 -22.51
C ASN A 349 -26.89 -18.08 -22.93
N VAL A 350 -27.23 -17.07 -23.74
CA VAL A 350 -28.58 -16.83 -24.24
C VAL A 350 -28.56 -16.68 -25.75
N GLU A 351 -29.40 -17.46 -26.44
CA GLU A 351 -29.68 -17.33 -27.88
C GLU A 351 -31.18 -17.11 -28.12
N LYS A 352 -31.51 -16.32 -29.14
CA LYS A 352 -32.89 -15.89 -29.42
C LYS A 352 -33.34 -16.31 -30.82
N VAL A 353 -34.60 -16.74 -30.92
CA VAL A 353 -35.28 -17.03 -32.18
C VAL A 353 -36.59 -16.24 -32.21
N GLU A 354 -36.76 -15.37 -33.21
CA GLU A 354 -37.89 -14.43 -33.26
C GLU A 354 -39.24 -15.14 -33.43
N ILE A 355 -39.35 -16.02 -34.43
CA ILE A 355 -40.56 -16.78 -34.77
C ILE A 355 -40.15 -18.20 -35.18
N LEU A 356 -40.99 -19.17 -34.82
CA LEU A 356 -40.92 -20.56 -35.26
C LEU A 356 -42.31 -21.00 -35.76
N ASN A 357 -42.44 -21.23 -37.07
CA ASN A 357 -43.71 -21.59 -37.70
C ASN A 357 -44.15 -23.02 -37.33
N PRO A 358 -45.43 -23.38 -37.56
CA PRO A 358 -45.92 -24.75 -37.35
C PRO A 358 -45.03 -25.80 -38.03
N ASN A 359 -44.61 -26.84 -37.30
CA ASN A 359 -43.71 -27.90 -37.74
C ASN A 359 -42.28 -27.47 -38.14
N GLU A 360 -41.92 -26.20 -37.98
CA GLU A 360 -40.57 -25.70 -38.27
C GLU A 360 -39.58 -26.14 -37.19
N THR A 361 -38.34 -26.44 -37.61
CA THR A 361 -37.22 -26.76 -36.71
C THR A 361 -36.10 -25.75 -36.89
N ARG A 362 -35.58 -25.20 -35.79
CA ARG A 362 -34.45 -24.26 -35.81
C ARG A 362 -33.40 -24.63 -34.77
N GLY A 363 -32.14 -24.60 -35.18
CA GLY A 363 -30.99 -24.85 -34.30
C GLY A 363 -30.41 -23.55 -33.77
N VAL A 364 -30.00 -23.54 -32.51
CA VAL A 364 -29.12 -22.52 -31.90
C VAL A 364 -27.82 -23.18 -31.46
N ASP A 365 -26.70 -22.51 -31.68
CA ASP A 365 -25.36 -23.02 -31.47
C ASP A 365 -24.66 -22.25 -30.34
N PHE A 366 -23.96 -22.98 -29.47
CA PHE A 366 -23.16 -22.43 -28.38
C PHE A 366 -21.75 -22.99 -28.43
N ILE A 367 -20.74 -22.15 -28.17
CA ILE A 367 -19.34 -22.55 -28.11
C ILE A 367 -18.87 -22.45 -26.65
N PHE A 368 -18.31 -23.53 -26.12
CA PHE A 368 -17.76 -23.59 -24.78
C PHE A 368 -16.27 -23.88 -24.80
N THR A 369 -15.51 -23.10 -24.05
CA THR A 369 -14.09 -23.35 -23.83
C THR A 369 -13.89 -24.15 -22.54
N PRO A 370 -13.43 -25.40 -22.60
CA PRO A 370 -13.12 -26.18 -21.40
C PRO A 370 -11.94 -25.58 -20.62
N LEU A 371 -12.12 -25.47 -19.30
CA LEU A 371 -11.10 -25.01 -18.35
C LEU A 371 -10.47 -26.17 -17.57
N ALA A 372 -11.18 -27.30 -17.46
CA ALA A 372 -10.71 -28.51 -16.81
C ALA A 372 -11.22 -29.77 -17.54
N CYS A 373 -10.48 -30.86 -17.38
CA CYS A 373 -10.95 -32.19 -17.81
C CYS A 373 -11.97 -32.73 -16.81
N GLY A 374 -13.05 -33.34 -17.30
CA GLY A 374 -14.14 -33.81 -16.45
C GLY A 374 -15.45 -34.01 -17.20
N LYS A 375 -16.46 -34.49 -16.47
CA LYS A 375 -17.84 -34.61 -16.93
C LYS A 375 -18.63 -33.42 -16.41
N GLY A 376 -19.39 -32.76 -17.26
CA GLY A 376 -20.28 -31.67 -16.87
C GLY A 376 -21.66 -31.87 -17.47
N GLN A 377 -22.69 -31.49 -16.74
CA GLN A 377 -24.05 -31.53 -17.26
C GLN A 377 -24.47 -30.15 -17.73
N ILE A 378 -24.86 -30.07 -18.99
CA ILE A 378 -25.38 -28.85 -19.59
C ILE A 378 -26.89 -28.99 -19.68
N PHE A 379 -27.59 -28.05 -19.08
CA PHE A 379 -29.05 -27.96 -19.06
C PHE A 379 -29.44 -26.50 -19.19
N GLY A 380 -30.73 -26.22 -19.23
CA GLY A 380 -31.19 -24.85 -19.42
C GLY A 380 -32.70 -24.75 -19.55
N THR A 381 -33.14 -23.61 -20.04
CA THR A 381 -34.55 -23.28 -20.15
C THR A 381 -34.81 -22.64 -21.52
N VAL A 382 -35.83 -23.12 -22.21
CA VAL A 382 -36.42 -22.46 -23.37
C VAL A 382 -37.65 -21.72 -22.91
N SER A 383 -37.70 -20.40 -23.07
CA SER A 383 -38.91 -19.60 -22.89
C SER A 383 -39.46 -19.17 -24.24
N TYR A 384 -40.79 -19.12 -24.39
CA TYR A 384 -41.45 -18.69 -25.61
C TYR A 384 -42.84 -18.12 -25.33
N THR A 385 -43.44 -17.48 -26.32
CA THR A 385 -44.83 -17.01 -26.29
C THR A 385 -45.63 -17.74 -27.35
N ASP A 386 -46.79 -18.29 -26.97
CA ASP A 386 -47.68 -18.95 -27.92
C ASP A 386 -48.46 -17.95 -28.79
N ALA A 387 -49.31 -18.45 -29.68
CA ALA A 387 -50.12 -17.63 -30.57
C ALA A 387 -51.22 -16.82 -29.85
N PHE A 388 -51.51 -17.12 -28.59
CA PHE A 388 -52.48 -16.40 -27.75
C PHE A 388 -51.82 -15.34 -26.86
N GLY A 389 -50.48 -15.24 -26.89
CA GLY A 389 -49.73 -14.29 -26.10
C GLY A 389 -49.31 -14.80 -24.72
N GLU A 390 -49.57 -16.07 -24.39
CA GLU A 390 -49.22 -16.64 -23.10
C GLU A 390 -47.75 -17.09 -23.06
N PRO A 391 -47.01 -16.76 -21.98
CA PRO A 391 -45.63 -17.18 -21.81
C PRO A 391 -45.54 -18.63 -21.34
N HIS A 392 -44.67 -19.40 -21.98
CA HIS A 392 -44.40 -20.80 -21.64
C HIS A 392 -42.91 -21.04 -21.42
N SER A 393 -42.59 -22.09 -20.67
CA SER A 393 -41.22 -22.47 -20.37
C SER A 393 -41.04 -23.98 -20.41
N ILE A 394 -40.00 -24.43 -21.10
CA ILE A 394 -39.62 -25.85 -21.20
C ILE A 394 -38.19 -26.01 -20.71
N THR A 395 -38.00 -26.96 -19.79
CA THR A 395 -36.66 -27.30 -19.31
C THR A 395 -35.90 -28.10 -20.37
N VAL A 396 -34.75 -27.60 -20.78
CA VAL A 396 -33.76 -28.38 -21.54
C VAL A 396 -33.19 -29.42 -20.59
N ARG A 397 -33.57 -30.69 -20.80
CA ARG A 397 -33.08 -31.80 -19.97
C ARG A 397 -31.54 -31.82 -19.94
N PRO A 398 -30.89 -32.29 -18.87
CA PRO A 398 -29.44 -32.37 -18.83
C PRO A 398 -28.83 -33.22 -19.97
N LYS A 399 -27.69 -32.78 -20.50
CA LYS A 399 -26.83 -33.55 -21.43
C LYS A 399 -25.42 -33.58 -20.84
N GLU A 400 -24.88 -34.79 -20.67
CA GLU A 400 -23.51 -34.97 -20.19
C GLU A 400 -22.51 -34.66 -21.32
N VAL A 401 -21.66 -33.67 -21.09
CA VAL A 401 -20.50 -33.33 -21.91
C VAL A 401 -19.26 -33.83 -21.19
N TRP A 402 -18.39 -34.55 -21.90
CA TRP A 402 -17.21 -35.17 -21.31
C TRP A 402 -15.93 -34.70 -21.99
N VAL A 403 -15.05 -34.04 -21.24
CA VAL A 403 -13.69 -33.70 -21.70
C VAL A 403 -12.71 -34.66 -21.04
N LYS A 404 -12.04 -35.48 -21.84
CA LYS A 404 -11.02 -36.43 -21.36
C LYS A 404 -9.63 -35.84 -21.59
N CYS A 405 -8.81 -35.80 -20.54
CA CYS A 405 -7.38 -35.61 -20.69
C CYS A 405 -6.77 -36.98 -21.05
N PRO A 406 -6.08 -37.12 -22.19
CA PRO A 406 -5.31 -38.33 -22.47
C PRO A 406 -4.14 -38.41 -21.48
N LEU A 407 -3.94 -39.58 -20.86
CA LEU A 407 -2.70 -39.88 -20.15
C LEU A 407 -1.61 -40.09 -21.20
N VAL A 408 -0.55 -39.29 -21.18
CA VAL A 408 0.54 -39.35 -22.16
C VAL A 408 1.79 -40.00 -21.55
N LYS A 409 2.63 -40.61 -22.40
CA LYS A 409 4.03 -40.98 -22.10
C LYS A 409 4.94 -40.46 -23.20
N SER A 410 6.18 -40.25 -22.83
CA SER A 410 7.26 -39.87 -23.72
C SER A 410 7.51 -40.96 -24.76
N GLN A 411 7.82 -40.54 -25.97
CA GLN A 411 8.23 -41.39 -27.07
C GLN A 411 9.33 -40.64 -27.81
N GLU A 412 10.58 -41.08 -27.68
CA GLU A 412 11.67 -40.50 -28.45
C GLU A 412 11.38 -40.65 -29.95
N THR A 413 11.52 -39.54 -30.67
CA THR A 413 11.18 -39.42 -32.09
C THR A 413 12.21 -38.50 -32.74
N THR A 414 12.64 -38.81 -33.95
CA THR A 414 13.56 -37.95 -34.71
C THR A 414 12.82 -36.79 -35.40
N MET A 415 13.52 -35.72 -35.74
CA MET A 415 12.90 -34.58 -36.46
C MET A 415 12.21 -35.00 -37.78
N GLY A 416 12.83 -35.92 -38.54
CA GLY A 416 12.25 -36.43 -39.78
C GLY A 416 10.97 -37.27 -39.58
N GLU A 417 10.86 -37.98 -38.46
CA GLU A 417 9.63 -38.70 -38.09
C GLU A 417 8.54 -37.75 -37.59
N ALA A 418 8.90 -36.69 -36.86
CA ALA A 418 7.97 -35.65 -36.44
C ALA A 418 7.35 -34.93 -37.65
N ASP A 419 8.14 -34.64 -38.70
CA ASP A 419 7.64 -34.07 -39.96
C ASP A 419 6.68 -35.00 -40.69
N ALA A 420 6.94 -36.31 -40.67
CA ALA A 420 6.01 -37.30 -41.21
C ALA A 420 4.67 -37.27 -40.43
N TRP A 421 4.72 -37.20 -39.09
CA TRP A 421 3.53 -37.15 -38.26
C TRP A 421 2.70 -35.87 -38.48
N ARG A 422 3.34 -34.72 -38.72
CA ARG A 422 2.64 -33.47 -39.06
C ARG A 422 1.75 -33.60 -40.31
N THR A 423 2.16 -34.44 -41.25
CA THR A 423 1.45 -34.63 -42.52
C THR A 423 0.34 -35.69 -42.40
N GLU A 424 0.53 -36.68 -41.52
CA GLU A 424 -0.40 -37.80 -41.30
C GLU A 424 -1.53 -37.47 -40.31
N LEU A 425 -1.23 -36.74 -39.24
CA LEU A 425 -2.13 -36.51 -38.11
C LEU A 425 -2.99 -35.26 -38.27
N GLN A 426 -4.12 -35.20 -37.55
CA GLN A 426 -4.98 -34.03 -37.55
C GLN A 426 -4.44 -32.97 -36.60
N LYS A 427 -4.36 -31.73 -37.07
CA LYS A 427 -3.91 -30.56 -36.32
C LYS A 427 -5.07 -29.90 -35.56
N SER A 428 -4.85 -29.61 -34.28
CA SER A 428 -5.70 -28.73 -33.46
C SER A 428 -4.85 -27.63 -32.84
N THR A 429 -5.33 -26.39 -32.86
CA THR A 429 -4.55 -25.22 -32.45
C THR A 429 -5.25 -24.45 -31.33
N THR A 430 -4.48 -23.96 -30.36
CA THR A 430 -4.91 -22.88 -29.45
C THR A 430 -3.88 -21.77 -29.37
N THR A 431 -4.33 -20.57 -29.00
CA THR A 431 -3.45 -19.46 -28.65
C THR A 431 -3.63 -19.03 -27.20
N ILE A 432 -2.56 -18.52 -26.60
CA ILE A 432 -2.51 -17.99 -25.23
C ILE A 432 -1.86 -16.62 -25.30
N VAL A 433 -2.53 -15.61 -24.75
CA VAL A 433 -2.01 -14.24 -24.72
C VAL A 433 -1.00 -14.12 -23.57
N ALA A 434 0.22 -13.66 -23.87
CA ALA A 434 1.32 -13.50 -22.92
C ALA A 434 1.70 -12.02 -22.73
N THR A 435 0.70 -11.16 -22.50
CA THR A 435 0.92 -9.71 -22.31
C THR A 435 1.70 -9.39 -21.04
N GLY A 436 2.73 -8.56 -21.17
CA GLY A 436 3.56 -8.07 -20.05
C GLY A 436 4.77 -8.95 -19.69
N ILE A 437 4.98 -10.05 -20.41
CA ILE A 437 6.13 -10.95 -20.27
C ILE A 437 6.98 -10.86 -21.54
N ASP A 438 8.30 -10.99 -21.40
CA ASP A 438 9.20 -11.02 -22.56
C ASP A 438 8.91 -12.26 -23.44
N ARG A 439 9.14 -12.15 -24.75
CA ARG A 439 8.82 -13.25 -25.68
C ARG A 439 9.65 -14.51 -25.41
N SER A 440 10.92 -14.36 -25.06
CA SER A 440 11.80 -15.49 -24.72
C SER A 440 11.34 -16.18 -23.44
N GLU A 441 10.97 -15.40 -22.44
CA GLU A 441 10.46 -15.90 -21.16
C GLU A 441 9.10 -16.58 -21.31
N ALA A 442 8.19 -16.00 -22.10
CA ALA A 442 6.88 -16.60 -22.38
C ALA A 442 7.02 -17.94 -23.12
N PHE A 443 7.95 -18.01 -24.09
CA PHE A 443 8.31 -19.23 -24.79
C PHE A 443 8.88 -20.29 -23.84
N ARG A 444 9.87 -19.91 -23.01
CA ARG A 444 10.47 -20.78 -22.00
C ARG A 444 9.43 -21.39 -21.06
N VAL A 445 8.55 -20.55 -20.48
CA VAL A 445 7.45 -21.00 -19.62
C VAL A 445 6.56 -21.98 -20.37
N GLY A 446 6.21 -21.69 -21.62
CA GLY A 446 5.45 -22.58 -22.49
C GLY A 446 6.09 -23.97 -22.59
N CYS A 447 7.34 -24.03 -23.05
CA CYS A 447 8.11 -25.27 -23.20
C CYS A 447 8.25 -26.05 -21.90
N GLU A 448 8.55 -25.39 -20.78
CA GLU A 448 8.69 -26.04 -19.48
C GLU A 448 7.40 -26.71 -19.01
N GLN A 449 6.25 -26.05 -19.22
CA GLN A 449 4.96 -26.67 -18.88
C GLN A 449 4.65 -27.87 -19.76
N ILE A 450 5.08 -27.88 -21.03
CA ILE A 450 4.89 -29.03 -21.91
C ILE A 450 5.83 -30.17 -21.54
N ALA A 451 7.10 -29.88 -21.27
CA ALA A 451 8.08 -30.88 -20.82
C ALA A 451 7.64 -31.56 -19.51
N ALA A 452 6.98 -30.83 -18.60
CA ALA A 452 6.42 -31.38 -17.36
C ALA A 452 5.31 -32.42 -17.57
N LEU A 453 4.77 -32.56 -18.79
CA LEU A 453 3.75 -33.54 -19.14
C LEU A 453 4.29 -34.92 -19.53
N ASP A 454 5.57 -35.21 -19.26
CA ASP A 454 6.20 -36.48 -19.62
C ASP A 454 6.17 -36.70 -21.15
N LEU A 455 6.38 -35.63 -21.93
CA LEU A 455 6.59 -35.68 -23.38
C LEU A 455 8.10 -35.55 -23.68
N ALA A 456 8.58 -36.24 -24.71
CA ALA A 456 9.96 -36.16 -25.13
C ALA A 456 10.20 -34.91 -25.99
N GLU A 457 11.14 -34.06 -25.59
CA GLU A 457 11.60 -32.93 -26.40
C GLU A 457 12.34 -33.46 -27.64
N VAL A 458 11.86 -33.07 -28.82
CA VAL A 458 12.45 -33.45 -30.12
C VAL A 458 13.42 -32.38 -30.59
N ASP A 459 13.01 -31.12 -30.49
CA ASP A 459 13.81 -29.96 -30.85
C ASP A 459 13.32 -28.71 -30.11
N ARG A 460 14.24 -27.80 -29.79
CA ARG A 460 13.94 -26.53 -29.15
C ARG A 460 14.90 -25.46 -29.67
N ASN A 461 14.33 -24.45 -30.32
CA ASN A 461 15.08 -23.34 -30.88
C ASN A 461 14.67 -22.02 -30.20
N GLU A 462 15.59 -21.47 -29.43
CA GLU A 462 15.42 -20.20 -28.70
C GLU A 462 15.48 -18.96 -29.60
N GLU A 463 16.07 -19.05 -30.80
CA GLU A 463 16.13 -17.93 -31.75
C GLU A 463 14.82 -17.79 -32.54
N THR A 464 14.28 -18.92 -33.01
CA THR A 464 13.00 -18.95 -33.74
C THR A 464 11.80 -19.04 -32.81
N LEU A 465 12.02 -19.31 -31.51
CA LEU A 465 11.00 -19.50 -30.47
C LEU A 465 10.00 -20.59 -30.86
N VAL A 466 10.54 -21.77 -31.24
CA VAL A 466 9.77 -22.97 -31.59
C VAL A 466 10.31 -24.17 -30.81
N GLY A 467 9.41 -24.91 -30.15
CA GLY A 467 9.72 -26.12 -29.41
C GLY A 467 8.78 -27.25 -29.82
N ILE A 468 9.32 -28.44 -30.04
CA ILE A 468 8.60 -29.61 -30.55
C ILE A 468 8.75 -30.75 -29.54
N PHE A 469 7.62 -31.33 -29.16
CA PHE A 469 7.53 -32.40 -28.19
C PHE A 469 6.73 -33.57 -28.76
N SER A 470 7.12 -34.80 -28.44
CA SER A 470 6.50 -36.03 -28.95
C SER A 470 6.14 -36.99 -27.82
N GLY A 471 5.09 -37.77 -28.04
CA GLY A 471 4.63 -38.76 -27.09
C GLY A 471 3.56 -39.67 -27.68
N ILE A 472 3.04 -40.56 -26.84
CA ILE A 472 1.89 -41.40 -27.18
C ILE A 472 0.87 -41.45 -26.05
N ALA A 473 -0.41 -41.58 -26.40
CA ALA A 473 -1.48 -41.76 -25.43
C ALA A 473 -1.38 -43.17 -24.80
N LYS A 474 -1.25 -43.24 -23.47
CA LYS A 474 -1.07 -44.49 -22.69
C LYS A 474 -2.22 -45.48 -22.86
N VAL A 475 -3.44 -45.01 -23.14
CA VAL A 475 -4.65 -45.86 -23.19
C VAL A 475 -4.95 -46.36 -24.60
N THR A 476 -4.81 -45.51 -25.61
CA THR A 476 -5.14 -45.85 -27.00
C THR A 476 -3.92 -46.24 -27.83
N GLY A 477 -2.72 -45.84 -27.41
CA GLY A 477 -1.48 -46.01 -28.17
C GLY A 477 -1.31 -45.00 -29.30
N ASP A 478 -2.20 -44.00 -29.41
CA ASP A 478 -2.17 -42.99 -30.47
C ASP A 478 -0.93 -42.10 -30.37
N ARG A 479 -0.36 -41.75 -31.52
CA ARG A 479 0.76 -40.82 -31.63
C ARG A 479 0.31 -39.39 -31.33
N LEU A 480 1.20 -38.65 -30.67
CA LEU A 480 0.99 -37.26 -30.29
C LEU A 480 2.23 -36.43 -30.61
N LEU A 481 2.02 -35.30 -31.28
CA LEU A 481 3.02 -34.25 -31.41
C LEU A 481 2.45 -32.95 -30.83
N VAL A 482 3.26 -32.22 -30.06
CA VAL A 482 2.92 -30.92 -29.51
C VAL A 482 3.99 -29.92 -29.95
N GLU A 483 3.56 -28.83 -30.56
CA GLU A 483 4.44 -27.74 -30.97
C GLU A 483 4.05 -26.46 -30.21
N VAL A 484 5.05 -25.83 -29.60
CA VAL A 484 4.95 -24.55 -28.91
C VAL A 484 5.68 -23.53 -29.76
N SER A 485 5.02 -22.44 -30.16
CA SER A 485 5.67 -21.36 -30.92
C SER A 485 5.18 -19.98 -30.50
N MET A 486 5.98 -18.95 -30.78
CA MET A 486 5.62 -17.56 -30.47
C MET A 486 5.22 -16.77 -31.73
N THR A 487 3.97 -16.31 -31.79
CA THR A 487 3.52 -15.34 -32.80
C THR A 487 3.17 -14.02 -32.13
N ALA A 488 3.97 -12.98 -32.39
CA ALA A 488 3.88 -11.70 -31.69
C ALA A 488 3.93 -11.86 -30.16
N ASP A 489 2.84 -11.51 -29.46
CA ASP A 489 2.65 -11.60 -28.01
C ASP A 489 1.81 -12.83 -27.57
N LYS A 490 1.67 -13.81 -28.46
CA LYS A 490 0.87 -15.01 -28.23
C LYS A 490 1.71 -16.27 -28.34
N ILE A 491 1.55 -17.16 -27.36
CA ILE A 491 1.99 -18.55 -27.47
C ILE A 491 0.95 -19.28 -28.32
N VAL A 492 1.40 -19.91 -29.39
CA VAL A 492 0.62 -20.81 -30.23
C VAL A 492 0.98 -22.23 -29.81
N LEU A 493 -0.04 -23.01 -29.48
CA LEU A 493 0.08 -24.43 -29.15
C LEU A 493 -0.65 -25.24 -30.20
N ASP A 494 0.11 -26.07 -30.90
CA ASP A 494 -0.42 -26.99 -31.91
C ASP A 494 -0.29 -28.41 -31.41
N VAL A 495 -1.39 -29.17 -31.45
CA VAL A 495 -1.44 -30.59 -31.09
C VAL A 495 -1.86 -31.40 -32.30
N PHE A 496 -1.05 -32.39 -32.64
CA PHE A 496 -1.30 -33.32 -33.72
C PHE A 496 -1.61 -34.70 -33.16
N THR A 497 -2.78 -35.25 -33.51
CA THR A 497 -3.21 -36.59 -33.09
C THR A 497 -4.30 -37.15 -34.02
N THR A 498 -4.65 -38.42 -33.87
CA THR A 498 -5.71 -39.12 -34.62
C THR A 498 -7.11 -38.83 -34.05
N ASP A 499 -7.22 -38.50 -32.75
CA ASP A 499 -8.50 -38.29 -32.05
C ASP A 499 -8.67 -36.82 -31.61
N GLN A 500 -9.59 -36.10 -32.26
CA GLN A 500 -9.89 -34.70 -31.92
C GLN A 500 -10.41 -34.49 -30.49
N LYS A 501 -11.00 -35.52 -29.86
CA LYS A 501 -11.44 -35.44 -28.46
C LYS A 501 -10.25 -35.39 -27.52
N GLN A 502 -9.22 -36.18 -27.79
CA GLN A 502 -7.95 -36.17 -27.06
C GLN A 502 -7.20 -34.86 -27.28
N ALA A 503 -7.16 -34.37 -28.51
CA ALA A 503 -6.57 -33.07 -28.84
C ALA A 503 -7.21 -31.94 -28.01
N THR A 504 -8.54 -31.91 -27.96
CA THR A 504 -9.30 -30.87 -27.26
C THR A 504 -9.04 -30.88 -25.75
N GLY A 505 -9.07 -32.06 -25.12
CA GLY A 505 -8.79 -32.17 -23.69
C GLY A 505 -7.35 -31.83 -23.33
N LEU A 506 -6.39 -32.26 -24.15
CA LEU A 506 -4.97 -31.97 -23.92
C LEU A 506 -4.66 -30.48 -24.11
N LEU A 507 -5.17 -29.85 -25.17
CA LEU A 507 -5.02 -28.41 -25.41
C LEU A 507 -5.58 -27.59 -24.24
N ALA A 508 -6.77 -27.94 -23.74
CA ALA A 508 -7.37 -27.26 -22.60
C ALA A 508 -6.49 -27.35 -21.34
N TYR A 509 -5.93 -28.53 -21.08
CA TYR A 509 -5.05 -28.77 -19.95
C TYR A 509 -3.73 -27.98 -20.05
N MET A 510 -3.03 -28.09 -21.19
CA MET A 510 -1.79 -27.33 -21.46
C MET A 510 -2.02 -25.83 -21.40
N ARG A 511 -3.11 -25.34 -22.00
CA ARG A 511 -3.51 -23.94 -21.97
C ARG A 511 -3.66 -23.44 -20.54
N ASN A 512 -4.32 -24.21 -19.68
CA ASN A 512 -4.52 -23.82 -18.29
C ASN A 512 -3.20 -23.80 -17.49
N LEU A 513 -2.35 -24.83 -17.64
CA LEU A 513 -1.04 -24.89 -16.99
C LEU A 513 -0.16 -23.70 -17.37
N ILE A 514 -0.03 -23.42 -18.67
CA ILE A 514 0.76 -22.30 -19.18
C ILE A 514 0.18 -20.97 -18.68
N LYS A 515 -1.14 -20.80 -18.68
CA LYS A 515 -1.77 -19.57 -18.18
C LYS A 515 -1.49 -19.33 -16.69
N ILE A 516 -1.60 -20.37 -15.86
CA ILE A 516 -1.29 -20.27 -14.42
C ILE A 516 0.16 -19.86 -14.23
N SER A 517 1.09 -20.50 -14.93
CA SER A 517 2.53 -20.22 -14.82
C SER A 517 2.88 -18.81 -15.33
N LEU A 518 2.28 -18.36 -16.43
CA LEU A 518 2.42 -16.97 -16.90
C LEU A 518 1.87 -15.96 -15.87
N ASP A 519 0.72 -16.24 -15.26
CA ASP A 519 0.16 -15.37 -14.22
C ASP A 519 1.07 -15.28 -13.00
N VAL A 520 1.73 -16.38 -12.62
CA VAL A 520 2.75 -16.41 -11.55
C VAL A 520 3.97 -15.59 -11.94
N SER A 521 4.57 -15.81 -13.12
CA SER A 521 5.74 -15.06 -13.59
C SER A 521 5.46 -13.56 -13.67
N ARG A 522 4.27 -13.16 -14.13
CA ARG A 522 3.86 -11.75 -14.15
C ARG A 522 3.78 -11.15 -12.74
N LYS A 523 3.17 -11.86 -11.80
CA LYS A 523 3.07 -11.41 -10.39
C LYS A 523 4.45 -11.27 -9.75
N LEU A 524 5.36 -12.21 -10.00
CA LEU A 524 6.74 -12.17 -9.50
C LEU A 524 7.50 -10.96 -10.06
N LYS A 525 7.39 -10.67 -11.36
CA LYS A 525 8.03 -9.51 -11.99
C LYS A 525 7.54 -8.17 -11.40
N VAL A 526 6.24 -8.01 -11.21
CA VAL A 526 5.67 -6.80 -10.57
C VAL A 526 6.17 -6.67 -9.12
N LYS A 527 6.28 -7.78 -8.38
CA LYS A 527 6.83 -7.79 -7.03
C LYS A 527 8.32 -7.42 -7.02
N ALA A 528 9.09 -7.90 -8.01
CA ALA A 528 10.50 -7.57 -8.22
C ALA A 528 10.71 -6.07 -8.41
N GLU A 529 9.95 -5.46 -9.32
CA GLU A 529 10.05 -4.03 -9.61
C GLU A 529 9.73 -3.19 -8.38
N LYS A 530 8.70 -3.56 -7.62
CA LYS A 530 8.36 -2.90 -6.34
C LYS A 530 9.47 -3.02 -5.30
N LEU A 531 10.06 -4.21 -5.15
CA LEU A 531 11.20 -4.43 -4.24
C LEU A 531 12.42 -3.60 -4.66
N GLY A 532 12.73 -3.54 -5.97
CA GLY A 532 13.82 -2.73 -6.49
C GLY A 532 13.63 -1.23 -6.21
N VAL A 533 12.41 -0.72 -6.36
CA VAL A 533 12.08 0.67 -6.00
C VAL A 533 12.31 0.91 -4.50
N LYS A 534 11.87 -0.01 -3.63
CA LYS A 534 12.11 0.09 -2.18
C LYS A 534 13.60 0.17 -1.87
N VAL A 535 14.45 -0.72 -2.42
CA VAL A 535 15.91 -0.67 -2.19
C VAL A 535 16.49 0.70 -2.57
N LEU A 536 16.11 1.23 -3.73
CA LEU A 536 16.57 2.55 -4.16
C LEU A 536 16.09 3.67 -3.24
N THR A 537 14.84 3.62 -2.77
CA THR A 537 14.32 4.61 -1.82
C THR A 537 15.03 4.54 -0.47
N ALA A 538 15.38 3.34 0.01
CA ALA A 538 16.18 3.19 1.23
C ALA A 538 17.55 3.87 1.09
N PHE A 539 18.23 3.70 -0.05
CA PHE A 539 19.49 4.41 -0.32
C PHE A 539 19.32 5.92 -0.36
N GLN A 540 18.22 6.42 -0.91
CA GLN A 540 17.92 7.86 -0.94
C GLN A 540 17.61 8.42 0.45
N ILE A 541 16.98 7.63 1.33
CA ILE A 541 16.75 8.01 2.72
C ILE A 541 18.10 8.08 3.45
N ALA A 542 18.95 7.06 3.30
CA ALA A 542 20.30 7.06 3.87
C ALA A 542 21.12 8.27 3.43
N GLN A 543 21.10 8.60 2.12
CA GLN A 543 21.75 9.82 1.61
C GLN A 543 21.19 11.10 2.24
N GLY A 544 19.88 11.19 2.44
CA GLY A 544 19.27 12.32 3.14
C GLY A 544 19.73 12.44 4.59
N LEU A 545 19.84 11.30 5.29
CA LEU A 545 20.33 11.25 6.67
C LEU A 545 21.82 11.59 6.77
N PHE A 546 22.65 11.16 5.82
CA PHE A 546 24.06 11.58 5.78
C PHE A 546 24.20 13.09 5.60
N LYS A 547 23.40 13.71 4.71
CA LYS A 547 23.35 15.17 4.57
C LYS A 547 22.89 15.86 5.85
N LEU A 548 21.94 15.26 6.56
CA LEU A 548 21.50 15.78 7.86
C LEU A 548 22.65 15.77 8.87
N CYS A 549 23.48 14.72 8.88
CA CYS A 549 24.69 14.65 9.70
C CYS A 549 25.72 15.71 9.25
N ASP A 550 25.92 15.91 7.95
CA ASP A 550 26.79 16.97 7.41
C ASP A 550 26.33 18.36 7.89
N HIS A 551 25.02 18.63 7.84
CA HIS A 551 24.45 19.89 8.31
C HIS A 551 24.64 20.09 9.82
N CYS A 552 24.53 19.03 10.63
CA CYS A 552 24.81 19.09 12.07
C CYS A 552 26.28 19.45 12.33
N GLU A 553 27.19 18.82 11.58
CA GLU A 553 28.63 19.01 11.70
C GLU A 553 29.05 20.46 11.41
N ILE A 554 28.52 21.07 10.35
CA ILE A 554 28.84 22.46 9.96
C ILE A 554 27.92 23.52 10.60
N ARG A 555 26.90 23.09 11.37
CA ARG A 555 25.84 23.92 11.95
C ARG A 555 25.16 24.82 10.90
N SER A 556 24.61 24.17 9.88
CA SER A 556 23.83 24.86 8.83
C SER A 556 22.67 25.69 9.39
N PRO A 557 22.10 26.60 8.60
CA PRO A 557 20.83 27.25 8.91
C PRO A 557 19.69 26.24 9.09
N ILE A 558 18.73 26.57 9.96
CA ILE A 558 17.56 25.73 10.26
C ILE A 558 16.76 25.35 9.00
N CYS A 559 16.69 26.20 7.98
CA CYS A 559 15.98 25.94 6.73
C CYS A 559 16.50 24.68 6.00
N ASP A 560 17.80 24.42 6.03
CA ASP A 560 18.42 23.24 5.41
C ASP A 560 18.01 21.95 6.13
N PHE A 561 17.90 21.99 7.46
CA PHE A 561 17.39 20.86 8.25
C PHE A 561 15.92 20.60 7.94
N LEU A 562 15.08 21.64 7.94
CA LEU A 562 13.65 21.51 7.66
C LEU A 562 13.38 20.94 6.27
N LEU A 563 14.17 21.33 5.26
CA LEU A 563 14.07 20.78 3.92
C LEU A 563 14.41 19.28 3.92
N GLN A 564 15.54 18.92 4.54
CA GLN A 564 16.03 17.54 4.54
C GLN A 564 15.11 16.60 5.33
N LEU A 565 14.64 17.02 6.51
CA LEU A 565 13.71 16.25 7.35
C LEU A 565 12.36 16.03 6.65
N LYS A 566 11.81 17.05 5.99
CA LYS A 566 10.56 16.91 5.21
C LYS A 566 10.71 15.95 4.05
N GLU A 567 11.83 16.00 3.33
CA GLU A 567 12.11 15.07 2.24
C GLU A 567 12.21 13.62 2.75
N ILE A 568 12.90 13.41 3.88
CA ILE A 568 13.01 12.10 4.53
C ILE A 568 11.64 11.60 4.99
N SER A 569 10.88 12.42 5.72
CA SER A 569 9.53 12.06 6.20
C SER A 569 8.60 11.68 5.04
N PHE A 570 8.62 12.44 3.94
CA PHE A 570 7.85 12.12 2.75
C PHE A 570 8.21 10.76 2.14
N LYS A 571 9.51 10.46 1.97
CA LYS A 571 9.97 9.18 1.41
C LYS A 571 9.62 8.00 2.31
N ILE A 572 9.77 8.15 3.62
CA ILE A 572 9.42 7.12 4.60
C ILE A 572 7.91 6.84 4.55
N ARG A 573 7.06 7.86 4.65
CA ARG A 573 5.60 7.69 4.62
C ARG A 573 5.10 7.02 3.34
N LYS A 574 5.79 7.27 2.22
CA LYS A 574 5.42 6.71 0.92
C LYS A 574 5.79 5.24 0.77
N GLU A 575 7.02 4.86 1.10
CA GLU A 575 7.56 3.53 0.76
C GLU A 575 7.81 2.61 1.98
N PHE A 576 7.94 3.20 3.17
CA PHE A 576 8.32 2.51 4.42
C PHE A 576 7.54 3.03 5.66
N PRO A 577 6.20 3.00 5.65
CA PRO A 577 5.39 3.49 6.78
C PRO A 577 5.63 2.73 8.10
N GLU A 578 6.29 1.57 8.05
CA GLU A 578 6.68 0.77 9.21
C GLU A 578 7.86 1.34 10.03
N LEU A 579 8.64 2.26 9.46
CA LEU A 579 9.76 2.89 10.16
C LEU A 579 9.25 3.82 11.26
N LYS A 580 9.53 3.45 12.50
CA LYS A 580 8.98 4.13 13.69
C LYS A 580 9.55 5.53 13.88
N PHE A 581 10.81 5.73 13.48
CA PHE A 581 11.50 7.00 13.66
C PHE A 581 10.93 8.16 12.81
N VAL A 582 9.97 7.90 11.91
CA VAL A 582 9.27 8.98 11.19
C VAL A 582 8.59 9.97 12.15
N VAL A 583 8.10 9.48 13.29
CA VAL A 583 7.48 10.32 14.33
C VAL A 583 8.54 11.24 14.96
N GLU A 584 9.76 10.75 15.14
CA GLU A 584 10.88 11.54 15.67
C GLU A 584 11.34 12.57 14.65
N VAL A 585 11.40 12.22 13.36
CA VAL A 585 11.69 13.16 12.25
C VAL A 585 10.67 14.30 12.22
N ASP A 586 9.39 14.00 12.40
CA ASP A 586 8.34 15.02 12.44
C ASP A 586 8.44 15.88 13.71
N SER A 587 8.73 15.27 14.86
CA SER A 587 8.99 15.99 16.12
C SER A 587 10.14 16.99 15.96
N TRP A 588 11.25 16.55 15.36
CA TRP A 588 12.38 17.41 15.04
C TRP A 588 11.99 18.53 14.06
N THR A 589 11.19 18.23 13.05
CA THR A 589 10.67 19.24 12.12
C THR A 589 9.86 20.31 12.86
N ASP A 590 8.99 19.90 13.78
CA ASP A 590 8.17 20.79 14.58
C ASP A 590 8.99 21.62 15.57
N GLU A 591 9.98 21.01 16.23
CA GLU A 591 10.87 21.70 17.16
C GLU A 591 11.73 22.74 16.46
N LEU A 592 12.38 22.38 15.36
CA LEU A 592 13.23 23.30 14.60
C LEU A 592 12.42 24.41 13.93
N SER A 593 11.16 24.16 13.56
CA SER A 593 10.28 25.20 12.98
C SER A 593 9.98 26.38 13.91
N LYS A 594 10.25 26.24 15.21
CA LYS A 594 10.09 27.30 16.22
C LYS A 594 11.32 28.21 16.31
N ILE A 595 12.42 27.82 15.67
CA ILE A 595 13.66 28.57 15.59
C ILE A 595 13.66 29.34 14.26
N ASP A 596 14.29 30.52 14.25
CA ASP A 596 14.49 31.30 13.03
C ASP A 596 15.16 30.44 11.94
N GLU A 597 14.55 30.39 10.75
CA GLU A 597 14.95 29.54 9.63
C GLU A 597 16.37 29.86 9.14
N ASN A 598 16.83 31.12 9.30
CA ASN A 598 18.15 31.57 8.89
C ASN A 598 19.20 31.43 10.00
N ALA A 599 18.79 31.15 11.24
CA ALA A 599 19.72 30.98 12.35
C ALA A 599 20.44 29.64 12.25
N PRO A 600 21.72 29.56 12.67
CA PRO A 600 22.40 28.27 12.80
C PRO A 600 21.77 27.43 13.91
N ILE A 601 21.74 26.12 13.73
CA ILE A 601 21.22 25.20 14.75
C ILE A 601 21.99 25.33 16.09
N PRO A 602 21.30 25.38 17.24
CA PRO A 602 21.97 25.33 18.55
C PRO A 602 22.82 24.07 18.71
N VAL A 603 23.94 24.17 19.44
CA VAL A 603 24.92 23.07 19.57
C VAL A 603 24.32 21.81 20.19
N SER A 604 23.51 21.97 21.24
CA SER A 604 22.82 20.87 21.91
C SER A 604 21.85 20.16 20.96
N ASN A 605 21.08 20.93 20.18
CA ASN A 605 20.16 20.41 19.17
C ASN A 605 20.92 19.69 18.05
N ALA A 606 22.01 20.25 17.54
CA ALA A 606 22.84 19.63 16.51
C ALA A 606 23.40 18.28 16.96
N ASN A 607 23.98 18.21 18.18
CA ASN A 607 24.55 16.97 18.70
C ASN A 607 23.48 15.90 18.97
N THR A 608 22.26 16.30 19.34
CA THR A 608 21.16 15.37 19.59
C THR A 608 20.57 14.87 18.28
N LEU A 609 20.31 15.77 17.32
CA LEU A 609 19.79 15.41 16.00
C LEU A 609 20.76 14.52 15.23
N GLU A 610 22.06 14.80 15.30
CA GLU A 610 23.06 13.96 14.64
C GLU A 610 23.14 12.56 15.25
N TYR A 611 23.01 12.44 16.57
CA TYR A 611 22.90 11.13 17.22
C TYR A 611 21.68 10.37 16.73
N ASP A 612 20.51 11.02 16.75
CA ASP A 612 19.27 10.38 16.33
C ASP A 612 19.35 9.98 14.85
N ALA A 613 19.93 10.84 13.98
CA ALA A 613 20.17 10.54 12.57
C ALA A 613 21.11 9.34 12.35
N LEU A 614 22.14 9.17 13.18
CA LEU A 614 23.02 8.00 13.15
C LEU A 614 22.29 6.71 13.55
N GLU A 615 21.40 6.77 14.54
CA GLU A 615 20.58 5.62 14.92
C GLU A 615 19.55 5.28 13.82
N TRP A 616 18.92 6.29 13.22
CA TRP A 616 18.03 6.10 12.08
C TRP A 616 18.76 5.52 10.87
N LEU A 617 20.02 5.90 10.64
CA LEU A 617 20.85 5.33 9.58
C LEU A 617 21.07 3.82 9.77
N LYS A 618 21.32 3.35 10.99
CA LYS A 618 21.45 1.92 11.31
C LYS A 618 20.15 1.16 11.06
N GLU A 619 19.00 1.75 11.37
CA GLU A 619 17.69 1.16 11.04
C GLU A 619 17.49 1.06 9.52
N VAL A 620 17.83 2.11 8.78
CA VAL A 620 17.71 2.15 7.31
C VAL A 620 18.68 1.19 6.65
N GLU A 621 19.90 1.03 7.17
CA GLU A 621 20.87 0.03 6.72
C GLU A 621 20.30 -1.38 6.85
N SER A 622 19.80 -1.75 8.03
CA SER A 622 19.21 -3.08 8.26
C SER A 622 18.01 -3.33 7.34
N LEU A 623 17.16 -2.32 7.13
CA LEU A 623 16.04 -2.40 6.20
C LEU A 623 16.51 -2.60 4.75
N ALA A 624 17.53 -1.84 4.33
CA ALA A 624 18.10 -1.93 2.99
C ALA A 624 18.74 -3.30 2.75
N GLU A 625 19.47 -3.85 3.72
CA GLU A 625 20.07 -5.18 3.66
C GLU A 625 19.01 -6.27 3.52
N ASN A 626 17.98 -6.24 4.39
CA ASN A 626 16.89 -7.22 4.36
C ASN A 626 16.12 -7.16 3.03
N THR A 627 15.78 -5.96 2.57
CA THR A 627 15.05 -5.77 1.31
C THR A 627 15.92 -6.15 0.11
N GLY A 628 17.20 -5.80 0.13
CA GLY A 628 18.18 -6.16 -0.89
C GLY A 628 18.39 -7.66 -0.99
N LYS A 629 18.49 -8.36 0.16
CA LYS A 629 18.60 -9.81 0.21
C LYS A 629 17.36 -10.49 -0.36
N ILE A 630 16.16 -10.08 0.06
CA ILE A 630 14.90 -10.62 -0.51
C ILE A 630 14.86 -10.40 -2.01
N TYR A 631 15.29 -9.23 -2.50
CA TYR A 631 15.38 -8.95 -3.92
C TYR A 631 16.34 -9.90 -4.63
N LEU A 632 17.56 -10.09 -4.11
CA LEU A 632 18.56 -10.97 -4.72
C LEU A 632 18.16 -12.45 -4.69
N ASP A 633 17.54 -12.91 -3.60
CA ASP A 633 17.14 -14.31 -3.40
C ASP A 633 15.87 -14.69 -4.19
N SER A 634 15.04 -13.71 -4.60
CA SER A 634 13.74 -13.97 -5.24
C SER A 634 13.81 -14.16 -6.76
N PHE A 635 14.95 -13.92 -7.42
CA PHE A 635 15.04 -13.92 -8.89
C PHE A 635 16.27 -14.70 -9.38
N ASP A 636 16.03 -15.78 -10.13
CA ASP A 636 17.08 -16.66 -10.71
C ASP A 636 17.93 -15.99 -11.81
N THR A 637 17.54 -14.80 -12.26
CA THR A 637 18.34 -14.01 -13.22
C THR A 637 18.49 -12.56 -12.75
N PRO A 638 19.34 -12.28 -11.75
CA PRO A 638 19.75 -10.91 -11.51
C PRO A 638 20.58 -10.45 -12.71
N ASP A 639 20.16 -9.36 -13.34
CA ASP A 639 21.07 -8.52 -14.12
C ASP A 639 22.32 -8.26 -13.25
N GLU A 640 23.47 -8.84 -13.61
CA GLU A 640 24.71 -8.75 -12.84
C GLU A 640 25.07 -7.30 -12.50
N THR A 641 24.66 -6.36 -13.36
CA THR A 641 24.83 -4.92 -13.16
C THR A 641 24.02 -4.41 -11.98
N ARG A 642 22.77 -4.86 -11.83
CA ARG A 642 21.89 -4.47 -10.72
C ARG A 642 22.33 -5.07 -9.41
N GLU A 643 22.70 -6.35 -9.43
CA GLU A 643 23.24 -7.01 -8.25
C GLU A 643 24.49 -6.30 -7.73
N ARG A 644 25.45 -5.99 -8.62
CA ARG A 644 26.66 -5.24 -8.25
C ARG A 644 26.32 -3.85 -7.69
N LYS A 645 25.33 -3.15 -8.24
CA LYS A 645 24.88 -1.85 -7.74
C LYS A 645 24.26 -1.94 -6.35
N ILE A 646 23.43 -2.94 -6.09
CA ILE A 646 22.79 -3.14 -4.77
C ILE A 646 23.86 -3.49 -3.73
N LYS A 647 24.72 -4.48 -4.00
CA LYS A 647 25.80 -4.86 -3.10
C LYS A 647 26.77 -3.70 -2.83
N GLY A 648 27.15 -2.95 -3.87
CA GLY A 648 27.99 -1.77 -3.73
C GLY A 648 27.33 -0.65 -2.93
N GLY A 649 26.03 -0.43 -3.10
CA GLY A 649 25.26 0.56 -2.34
C GLY A 649 25.16 0.21 -0.85
N LEU A 650 24.90 -1.06 -0.52
CA LEU A 650 24.84 -1.53 0.86
C LEU A 650 26.18 -1.39 1.57
N TYR A 651 27.26 -1.86 0.93
CA TYR A 651 28.61 -1.70 1.45
C TYR A 651 28.96 -0.21 1.67
N GLY A 652 28.62 0.65 0.70
CA GLY A 652 28.82 2.08 0.81
C GLY A 652 28.14 2.70 2.03
N ILE A 653 26.86 2.39 2.26
CA ILE A 653 26.10 2.88 3.42
C ILE A 653 26.79 2.47 4.72
N SER A 654 27.15 1.19 4.87
CA SER A 654 27.79 0.69 6.08
C SER A 654 29.09 1.43 6.40
N THR A 655 29.96 1.56 5.40
CA THR A 655 31.24 2.27 5.56
C THR A 655 31.07 3.77 5.87
N ASP A 656 30.06 4.42 5.31
CA ASP A 656 29.77 5.83 5.57
C ASP A 656 29.16 6.04 6.96
N ILE A 657 28.36 5.10 7.47
CA ILE A 657 27.85 5.11 8.86
C ILE A 657 29.03 5.03 9.83
N GLU A 658 29.93 4.06 9.67
CA GLU A 658 31.10 3.90 10.54
C GLU A 658 31.97 5.15 10.58
N ARG A 659 32.18 5.77 9.41
CA ARG A 659 32.93 7.03 9.27
C ARG A 659 32.23 8.17 9.99
N LYS A 660 30.93 8.34 9.78
CA LYS A 660 30.14 9.42 10.41
C LYS A 660 30.02 9.25 11.91
N GLU A 661 29.78 8.03 12.40
CA GLU A 661 29.73 7.72 13.82
C GLU A 661 31.08 7.97 14.49
N SER A 662 32.20 7.63 13.82
CA SER A 662 33.54 7.91 14.34
C SER A 662 33.80 9.41 14.47
N ASN A 663 33.44 10.21 13.46
CA ASN A 663 33.58 11.67 13.51
C ASN A 663 32.71 12.30 14.61
N TYR A 664 31.45 11.86 14.72
CA TYR A 664 30.55 12.28 15.80
C TYR A 664 31.14 11.97 17.17
N SER A 665 31.58 10.73 17.37
CA SER A 665 32.13 10.23 18.64
C SER A 665 33.34 11.04 19.10
N LEU A 666 34.23 11.41 18.18
CA LEU A 666 35.37 12.28 18.47
C LEU A 666 34.95 13.69 18.90
N ARG A 667 33.91 14.24 18.28
CA ARG A 667 33.44 15.60 18.56
C ARG A 667 32.68 15.69 19.89
N VAL A 668 31.92 14.65 20.27
CA VAL A 668 31.18 14.63 21.53
C VAL A 668 32.03 14.23 22.72
N ALA A 669 33.09 13.44 22.54
CA ALA A 669 34.01 13.10 23.62
C ALA A 669 34.69 14.37 24.17
N HIS A 670 34.59 14.58 25.49
CA HIS A 670 35.12 15.77 26.15
C HIS A 670 36.25 15.41 27.13
N TYR A 671 35.99 14.49 28.07
CA TYR A 671 36.98 14.03 29.05
C TYR A 671 37.01 12.52 29.22
N LEU A 672 38.19 11.96 29.48
CA LEU A 672 38.36 10.61 30.00
C LEU A 672 39.08 10.68 31.35
N LEU A 673 38.48 10.11 32.39
CA LEU A 673 39.08 10.01 33.72
C LEU A 673 39.33 8.54 34.04
N ILE A 674 40.54 8.24 34.49
CA ILE A 674 40.88 6.93 35.06
C ILE A 674 40.96 7.09 36.56
N ILE A 675 40.10 6.40 37.30
CA ILE A 675 39.91 6.56 38.73
C ILE A 675 40.27 5.24 39.42
N TYR A 676 41.09 5.29 40.46
CA TYR A 676 41.37 4.10 41.27
C TYR A 676 40.17 3.76 42.16
N LYS A 677 39.66 2.53 42.05
CA LYS A 677 38.40 2.10 42.70
C LYS A 677 38.41 2.33 44.22
N THR A 678 39.53 1.99 44.86
CA THR A 678 39.64 1.95 46.33
C THR A 678 39.75 3.34 46.95
N SER A 679 40.53 4.24 46.36
CA SER A 679 40.79 5.57 46.94
C SER A 679 40.01 6.70 46.27
N GLY A 680 39.44 6.49 45.08
CA GLY A 680 38.83 7.55 44.28
C GLY A 680 39.85 8.53 43.67
N LEU A 681 41.16 8.23 43.75
CA LEU A 681 42.20 9.08 43.16
C LEU A 681 42.16 9.01 41.63
N CYS A 682 42.27 10.17 40.98
CA CYS A 682 42.44 10.26 39.54
C CYS A 682 43.85 9.82 39.15
N LEU A 683 43.96 8.66 38.49
CA LEU A 683 45.23 8.09 38.02
C LEU A 683 45.72 8.77 36.74
N HIS A 684 44.78 9.14 35.87
CA HIS A 684 45.06 9.82 34.62
C HIS A 684 43.85 10.60 34.15
N PHE A 685 44.10 11.74 33.51
CA PHE A 685 43.09 12.60 32.95
C PHE A 685 43.45 12.98 31.52
N HIS A 686 42.56 12.68 30.58
CA HIS A 686 42.73 13.02 29.18
C HIS A 686 41.62 13.97 28.73
N LYS A 687 42.01 15.02 27.99
CA LYS A 687 41.10 16.00 27.41
C LYS A 687 41.03 15.81 25.90
N PHE A 688 39.83 15.63 25.37
CA PHE A 688 39.58 15.53 23.93
C PHE A 688 39.27 16.89 23.29
N SER A 689 38.64 17.80 24.05
CA SER A 689 38.24 19.13 23.57
C SER A 689 38.54 20.23 24.60
N PRO A 690 38.61 21.51 24.16
CA PRO A 690 38.96 22.63 25.04
C PRO A 690 37.92 22.83 26.14
N GLY A 691 38.37 22.87 27.39
CA GLY A 691 37.54 23.03 28.57
C GLY A 691 38.34 22.96 29.88
N GLU A 692 37.84 23.64 30.91
CA GLU A 692 38.42 23.65 32.25
C GLU A 692 37.47 22.93 33.21
N VAL A 693 37.87 21.71 33.59
CA VAL A 693 37.27 20.95 34.68
C VAL A 693 38.42 20.44 35.56
N ASP A 694 38.23 20.57 36.86
CA ASP A 694 39.14 20.00 37.85
C ASP A 694 38.91 18.47 37.92
N PRO A 695 39.89 17.65 37.52
CA PRO A 695 39.74 16.20 37.48
C PRO A 695 39.60 15.58 38.88
N ASP A 696 40.17 16.20 39.92
CA ASP A 696 40.09 15.70 41.29
C ASP A 696 38.70 15.96 41.87
N LEU A 697 38.12 17.13 41.59
CA LEU A 697 36.74 17.44 41.96
C LEU A 697 35.75 16.50 41.28
N LEU A 698 35.90 16.27 39.98
CA LEU A 698 35.03 15.37 39.23
C LEU A 698 35.19 13.92 39.67
N SER A 699 36.42 13.45 39.92
CA SER A 699 36.68 12.11 40.45
C SER A 699 36.05 11.90 41.83
N GLY A 700 36.22 12.88 42.74
CA GLY A 700 35.63 12.83 44.07
C GLY A 700 34.10 12.83 44.04
N PHE A 701 33.49 13.62 43.16
CA PHE A 701 32.05 13.63 42.93
C PHE A 701 31.53 12.26 42.43
N LEU A 702 32.17 11.69 41.41
CA LEU A 702 31.79 10.39 40.87
C LEU A 702 31.96 9.27 41.91
N GLN A 703 33.03 9.30 42.71
CA GLN A 703 33.24 8.35 43.80
C GLN A 703 32.12 8.45 44.86
N ALA A 704 31.72 9.67 45.23
CA ALA A 704 30.63 9.89 46.18
C ALA A 704 29.29 9.33 45.64
N ILE A 705 28.96 9.62 44.38
CA ILE A 705 27.75 9.08 43.73
C ILE A 705 27.76 7.56 43.69
N GLN A 706 28.89 6.93 43.37
CA GLN A 706 29.00 5.47 43.34
C GLN A 706 28.83 4.85 44.73
N SER A 707 29.44 5.44 45.76
CA SER A 707 29.27 4.98 47.15
C SER A 707 27.81 5.03 47.57
N PHE A 708 27.12 6.13 47.24
CA PHE A 708 25.70 6.29 47.49
C PHE A 708 24.86 5.24 46.73
N GLY A 709 25.13 5.02 45.43
CA GLY A 709 24.41 4.02 44.64
C GLY A 709 24.58 2.59 45.17
N SER A 710 25.77 2.24 45.65
CA SER A 710 26.04 0.91 46.22
C SER A 710 25.27 0.64 47.52
N GLU A 711 24.95 1.66 48.31
CA GLU A 711 24.14 1.53 49.54
C GLU A 711 22.67 1.19 49.27
N PHE A 712 22.14 1.55 48.09
CA PHE A 712 20.75 1.28 47.72
C PHE A 712 20.52 -0.07 47.03
N THR A 713 21.59 -0.83 46.76
CA THR A 713 21.48 -2.09 45.99
C THR A 713 21.84 -3.30 46.86
N THR A 714 20.92 -4.26 46.95
CA THR A 714 21.01 -5.42 47.86
C THR A 714 22.08 -6.44 47.47
N SER A 715 22.71 -6.29 46.30
CA SER A 715 23.68 -7.23 45.72
C SER A 715 25.12 -6.70 45.66
N GLY A 716 25.42 -5.51 46.17
CA GLY A 716 26.79 -4.98 46.29
C GLY A 716 27.53 -4.66 44.98
N GLU A 717 26.97 -5.00 43.81
CA GLU A 717 27.64 -4.85 42.49
C GLU A 717 26.92 -3.93 41.50
N ALA A 718 25.78 -3.32 41.85
CA ALA A 718 25.04 -2.45 40.93
C ALA A 718 25.45 -0.97 41.09
N GLY A 719 26.64 -0.63 40.60
CA GLY A 719 27.10 0.75 40.46
C GLY A 719 26.37 1.50 39.32
N MET A 720 26.33 2.83 39.40
CA MET A 720 25.72 3.67 38.36
C MET A 720 26.58 3.65 37.08
N LYS A 721 26.04 3.17 35.95
CA LYS A 721 26.79 3.07 34.69
C LYS A 721 26.70 4.29 33.76
N ARG A 722 25.62 5.08 33.87
CA ARG A 722 25.34 6.21 32.99
C ARG A 722 24.59 7.30 33.75
N LEU A 723 25.03 8.54 33.59
CA LEU A 723 24.41 9.76 34.13
C LEU A 723 24.24 10.75 32.98
N SER A 724 23.01 11.20 32.75
CA SER A 724 22.74 12.22 31.72
C SER A 724 22.15 13.45 32.42
N TYR A 725 22.74 14.63 32.21
CA TYR A 725 22.25 15.88 32.76
C TYR A 725 22.45 17.03 31.78
N LYS A 726 21.33 17.64 31.35
CA LYS A 726 21.30 18.66 30.30
C LYS A 726 22.06 18.18 29.06
N ASP A 727 23.11 18.91 28.67
CA ASP A 727 23.86 18.69 27.44
C ASP A 727 25.07 17.77 27.63
N PHE A 728 25.28 17.23 28.84
CA PHE A 728 26.38 16.31 29.10
C PHE A 728 25.91 14.95 29.55
N GLU A 729 26.73 13.96 29.21
CA GLU A 729 26.54 12.57 29.57
C GLU A 729 27.84 11.99 30.10
N ILE A 730 27.74 11.26 31.21
CA ILE A 730 28.85 10.55 31.81
C ILE A 730 28.55 9.07 31.73
N SER A 731 29.45 8.32 31.12
CA SER A 731 29.42 6.86 31.16
C SER A 731 30.61 6.34 31.95
N ILE A 732 30.35 5.35 32.81
CA ILE A 732 31.34 4.77 33.70
C ILE A 732 31.45 3.28 33.38
N GLU A 733 32.66 2.87 32.99
CA GLU A 733 33.01 1.47 32.79
C GLU A 733 33.97 1.02 33.89
N GLU A 734 33.74 -0.18 34.40
CA GLU A 734 34.46 -0.71 35.56
C GLU A 734 35.45 -1.82 35.17
N GLY A 735 36.68 -1.72 35.68
CA GLY A 735 37.68 -2.78 35.65
C GLY A 735 37.91 -3.39 37.04
N GLU A 736 38.91 -4.28 37.17
CA GLU A 736 39.25 -4.93 38.45
C GLU A 736 39.68 -3.91 39.52
N TYR A 737 40.58 -2.98 39.16
CA TYR A 737 41.15 -1.99 40.09
C TYR A 737 40.78 -0.53 39.77
N ILE A 738 40.16 -0.29 38.62
CA ILE A 738 39.90 1.06 38.10
C ILE A 738 38.44 1.25 37.68
N ARG A 739 38.03 2.52 37.62
CA ARG A 739 36.83 3.00 36.93
C ARG A 739 37.28 3.97 35.86
N VAL A 740 36.71 3.88 34.68
CA VAL A 740 36.95 4.83 33.60
C VAL A 740 35.67 5.58 33.35
N ALA A 741 35.70 6.90 33.54
CA ALA A 741 34.57 7.77 33.27
C ALA A 741 34.83 8.54 31.97
N LEU A 742 33.97 8.33 30.98
CA LEU A 742 33.90 9.12 29.75
C LEU A 742 32.82 10.18 29.92
N VAL A 743 33.20 11.45 29.77
CA VAL A 743 32.28 12.59 29.74
C VAL A 743 32.13 13.07 28.30
N GLY A 744 30.91 13.06 27.80
CA GLY A 744 30.54 13.59 26.49
C GLY A 744 29.66 14.84 26.59
N ILE A 745 29.76 15.73 25.59
CA ILE A 745 28.83 16.84 25.35
C ILE A 745 27.85 16.40 24.26
N GLY A 746 26.75 15.79 24.67
CA GLY A 746 25.81 15.07 23.82
C GLY A 746 25.69 13.60 24.23
N LYS A 747 24.92 12.84 23.46
CA LYS A 747 24.72 11.41 23.69
C LYS A 747 25.97 10.63 23.26
N ILE A 748 26.45 9.73 24.10
CA ILE A 748 27.57 8.84 23.83
C ILE A 748 27.06 7.63 23.02
N THR A 749 27.68 7.37 21.87
CA THR A 749 27.38 6.23 20.98
C THR A 749 27.83 4.91 21.58
N THR A 750 27.18 3.81 21.20
CA THR A 750 27.59 2.46 21.59
C THR A 750 29.00 2.12 21.12
N SER A 751 29.37 2.51 19.90
CA SER A 751 30.72 2.35 19.36
C SER A 751 31.78 3.02 20.24
N LEU A 752 31.52 4.23 20.73
CA LEU A 752 32.44 4.94 21.63
C LEU A 752 32.52 4.25 23.01
N LEU A 753 31.40 3.75 23.54
CA LEU A 753 31.40 2.97 24.79
C LEU A 753 32.20 1.68 24.68
N ASP A 754 32.11 0.99 23.54
CA ASP A 754 32.86 -0.25 23.34
C ASP A 754 34.37 0.02 23.28
N ARG A 755 34.80 1.15 22.69
CA ARG A 755 36.20 1.61 22.78
C ARG A 755 36.63 1.89 24.22
N VAL A 756 35.76 2.44 25.07
CA VAL A 756 36.05 2.62 26.50
C VAL A 756 36.17 1.28 27.22
N LYS A 757 35.33 0.29 26.92
CA LYS A 757 35.45 -1.06 27.50
C LYS A 757 36.77 -1.72 27.10
N ASP A 758 37.15 -1.60 25.83
CA ASP A 758 38.42 -2.14 25.35
C ASP A 758 39.61 -1.40 25.95
N PHE A 759 39.50 -0.09 26.16
CA PHE A 759 40.45 0.69 26.93
C PHE A 759 40.59 0.16 28.36
N VAL A 760 39.50 -0.08 29.09
CA VAL A 760 39.52 -0.63 30.46
C VAL A 760 40.26 -1.97 30.50
N LYS A 761 39.99 -2.86 29.54
CA LYS A 761 40.66 -4.18 29.45
C LYS A 761 42.16 -4.03 29.17
N LEU A 762 42.54 -3.20 28.19
CA LEU A 762 43.93 -2.99 27.80
C LEU A 762 44.73 -2.29 28.91
N PHE A 763 44.17 -1.24 29.50
CA PHE A 763 44.79 -0.55 30.63
C PHE A 763 44.93 -1.47 31.85
N GLY A 764 43.85 -2.19 32.21
CA GLY A 764 43.86 -3.09 33.36
C GLY A 764 44.81 -4.26 33.23
N SER A 765 45.03 -4.76 32.00
CA SER A 765 46.03 -5.81 31.73
C SER A 765 47.46 -5.27 31.69
N GLN A 766 47.69 -4.10 31.10
CA GLN A 766 49.01 -3.49 31.00
C GLN A 766 49.56 -3.04 32.35
N PHE A 767 48.72 -2.50 33.25
CA PHE A 767 49.14 -1.94 34.53
C PHE A 767 48.69 -2.79 35.74
N ARG A 768 48.48 -4.09 35.55
CA ARG A 768 47.84 -4.94 36.56
C ARG A 768 48.61 -4.96 37.89
N GLU A 769 49.94 -5.09 37.83
CA GLU A 769 50.80 -5.18 39.01
C GLU A 769 50.89 -3.84 39.76
N GLU A 770 51.01 -2.75 38.98
CA GLU A 770 51.07 -1.38 39.46
C GLU A 770 49.76 -0.95 40.13
N LEU A 771 48.62 -1.42 39.62
CA LEU A 771 47.29 -1.18 40.18
C LEU A 771 47.05 -1.99 41.46
N ALA A 772 47.49 -3.25 41.50
CA ALA A 772 47.34 -4.11 42.68
C ALA A 772 48.19 -3.61 43.87
N THR A 773 49.36 -3.04 43.59
CA THR A 773 50.30 -2.53 44.60
C THR A 773 50.29 -1.02 44.76
N PHE A 774 49.28 -0.33 44.21
CA PHE A 774 49.25 1.13 44.17
C PHE A 774 49.36 1.78 45.57
N ARG A 775 50.32 2.69 45.72
CA ARG A 775 50.59 3.47 46.95
C ARG A 775 50.55 4.99 46.73
N GLY A 776 49.99 5.46 45.62
CA GLY A 776 49.80 6.89 45.34
C GLY A 776 50.74 7.51 44.30
N ASN A 777 51.68 6.77 43.70
CA ASN A 777 52.50 7.29 42.61
C ASN A 777 51.76 7.24 41.26
N ILE A 778 51.15 8.33 40.84
CA ILE A 778 50.35 8.40 39.59
C ILE A 778 51.20 8.42 38.30
N GLN A 779 52.48 8.82 38.36
CA GLN A 779 53.34 9.00 37.18
C GLN A 779 53.56 7.68 36.41
N GLN A 780 53.44 6.53 37.08
CA GLN A 780 53.58 5.22 36.45
C GLN A 780 52.50 4.94 35.39
N PHE A 781 51.41 5.71 35.37
CA PHE A 781 50.31 5.58 34.41
C PHE A 781 50.40 6.57 33.24
N ASP A 782 51.50 7.30 33.06
CA ASP A 782 51.63 8.27 31.96
C ASP A 782 51.55 7.63 30.57
N ALA A 783 51.94 6.36 30.45
CA ALA A 783 51.81 5.56 29.21
C ALA A 783 50.35 5.26 28.82
N ALA A 784 49.37 5.62 29.66
CA ALA A 784 47.95 5.61 29.28
C ALA A 784 47.68 6.41 28.01
N LYS A 785 48.45 7.50 27.78
CA LYS A 785 48.31 8.36 26.61
C LYS A 785 48.45 7.59 25.29
N ASP A 786 49.35 6.59 25.25
CA ASP A 786 49.57 5.79 24.05
C ASP A 786 48.39 4.86 23.77
N ILE A 787 47.81 4.26 24.81
CA ILE A 787 46.60 3.44 24.71
C ILE A 787 45.42 4.29 24.23
N ILE A 788 45.25 5.50 24.79
CA ILE A 788 44.20 6.43 24.39
C ILE A 788 44.38 6.84 22.92
N LYS A 789 45.60 7.20 22.50
CA LYS A 789 45.88 7.56 21.12
C LYS A 789 45.55 6.44 20.13
N ASN A 790 45.88 5.20 20.48
CA ASN A 790 45.62 4.04 19.61
C ASN A 790 44.13 3.70 19.48
N LEU A 791 43.35 3.82 20.56
CA LEU A 791 41.93 3.43 20.56
C LEU A 791 40.99 4.56 20.11
N PHE A 792 41.34 5.80 20.41
CA PHE A 792 40.49 6.96 20.13
C PHE A 792 41.00 7.80 18.96
N GLY A 793 42.20 7.57 18.43
CA GLY A 793 42.69 8.25 17.23
C GLY A 793 43.12 9.71 17.43
N THR A 794 43.37 10.13 18.68
CA THR A 794 43.81 11.49 19.03
C THR A 794 45.29 11.66 18.70
N GLY A 795 45.59 12.10 17.47
CA GLY A 795 46.93 12.40 16.97
C GLY A 795 47.23 13.89 16.97
#